data_AF-A0A833QG55-F1
#
_entry.id   AF-A0A833QG55-F1
#
_cell.length_a   1.000
_cell.length_b   1.000
_cell.length_c   1.000
_cell.angle_alpha   90.00
_cell.angle_beta   90.00
_cell.angle_gamma   90.00
#
_symmetry.space_group_name_H-M   'P 1'
#
loop_
_entity.id
_entity.type
_entity.pdbx_description
1 polymer ?
#
loop_
_entity_poly.entity_id
_entity_poly.type
_entity_poly.pdbx_seq_one_letter_code
_entity_poly.pdbx_strand_id
1 'polypeptide(L)'
;MQNGGSDPLAIMETLGDFTSKENWDNFFSLRGTGDSFEWYADWPELKGPLLSHLSAPSDSVSSMDLVEILVPGCGSSRLSEFIYDAGFRCITNVDFSKVVISDMLRRYVRSRPEMKWRIMDMTNLQFSDEVFDIVLDKGGLDALMEPEVGTALGSKYIKEVKRVLKNGGKFICLTLAESHVLGLLLPEFRFGWEMTIQAIPNKPSCKSNFETFMVVIVKGKFATPTPIKSLFDDTALSFSTKQVNAVVNAVEKENSIRIHYSSGEDLLFSLKDLQLGAKGELKELIPGQRFQLILGEEGNSLYCYKAVLLDAKAQSEPFTYHCAVFIVPKIRAHEWLFSSEEGQWMVVENSKAARLIMVFLDSRHMHASMKLIQSDLSPLVVHLAPDKVEDESLIPYMMADDGVKQRNIVQKAVSKITGPIIVEDVVYESPDEENNSSSTTEGPVYRRLVFERSAGLVQSEAFLTREGKTEQDKKVLPSVSKKKKGTKKNNLCRASDSTSDFRIDHTRLASSYHTGILSGFSLIASSLKTAVEAGEKVKVVIVGLGAGLLPMFLHECLPFLQIEVIELDPVVVDLAKKHFGFIEDQQMKVHIGDGVKYVFESTERENDNSKETRILVIDADSSDLSSGLTCPHPNFVEEVFLKSAKEFLSQGGLFVTNLVSRSAAVRETVISHMKEVFDHLFSLQLEEEVNEVLFACTNKTKIETEKSIDLEKLMKFRVEGIEASVSTRIQRLK
;
A
#
# COMPACT_ATOMS: atom_id res chain seq x y z
N MET A 1 -52.37 61.16 12.24
CA MET A 1 -53.06 59.85 12.25
C MET A 1 -51.99 58.76 12.29
N GLN A 2 -52.25 57.71 13.05
CA GLN A 2 -51.31 56.75 13.63
C GLN A 2 -50.33 56.13 12.61
N ASN A 3 -49.02 56.19 12.92
CA ASN A 3 -48.02 55.33 12.31
C ASN A 3 -48.25 53.91 12.85
N GLY A 4 -48.71 53.01 11.97
CA GLY A 4 -48.78 51.58 12.25
C GLY A 4 -47.37 50.99 12.31
N GLY A 5 -46.81 50.91 13.52
CA GLY A 5 -45.65 50.07 13.79
C GLY A 5 -46.11 48.63 13.90
N SER A 6 -45.88 47.84 12.86
CA SER A 6 -45.94 46.38 12.93
C SER A 6 -44.81 45.88 13.83
N ASP A 7 -45.13 44.96 14.72
CA ASP A 7 -44.19 44.31 15.65
C ASP A 7 -43.06 43.60 14.86
N PRO A 8 -41.77 43.92 15.08
CA PRO A 8 -40.65 43.28 14.41
C PRO A 8 -40.64 41.75 14.59
N LEU A 9 -41.15 41.24 15.70
CA LEU A 9 -41.24 39.80 15.98
C LEU A 9 -42.26 39.10 15.09
N ALA A 10 -43.40 39.74 14.78
CA ALA A 10 -44.43 39.18 13.89
C ALA A 10 -43.97 39.12 12.41
N ILE A 11 -43.01 39.95 12.01
CA ILE A 11 -42.40 39.97 10.67
C ILE A 11 -41.32 38.87 10.54
N MET A 12 -40.64 38.52 11.63
CA MET A 12 -39.68 37.41 11.64
C MET A 12 -40.38 36.04 11.62
N GLU A 13 -41.54 35.90 12.27
CA GLU A 13 -42.37 34.69 12.20
C GLU A 13 -42.92 34.42 10.79
N THR A 14 -42.93 35.42 9.90
CA THR A 14 -43.40 35.28 8.51
C THR A 14 -42.32 34.82 7.52
N LEU A 15 -41.03 34.80 7.91
CA LEU A 15 -39.93 34.37 7.04
C LEU A 15 -39.85 32.85 6.87
N GLY A 16 -40.29 32.06 7.87
CA GLY A 16 -40.31 30.60 7.80
C GLY A 16 -38.95 30.02 7.39
N ASP A 17 -38.90 29.42 6.21
CA ASP A 17 -37.69 28.84 5.58
C ASP A 17 -36.73 29.94 5.08
N PHE A 18 -35.56 30.04 5.72
CA PHE A 18 -34.52 31.01 5.38
C PHE A 18 -33.78 30.70 4.06
N THR A 19 -34.02 29.54 3.44
CA THR A 19 -33.46 29.15 2.14
C THR A 19 -34.36 29.51 0.95
N SER A 20 -35.60 29.95 1.22
CA SER A 20 -36.57 30.32 0.20
C SER A 20 -36.40 31.76 -0.28
N LYS A 21 -36.04 31.92 -1.56
CA LYS A 21 -35.98 33.23 -2.22
C LYS A 21 -37.31 33.99 -2.13
N GLU A 22 -38.45 33.30 -2.25
CA GLU A 22 -39.78 33.94 -2.22
C GLU A 22 -40.08 34.55 -0.85
N ASN A 23 -39.67 33.88 0.23
CA ASN A 23 -39.83 34.39 1.60
C ASN A 23 -39.02 35.67 1.80
N TRP A 24 -37.78 35.71 1.32
CA TRP A 24 -36.95 36.92 1.35
C TRP A 24 -37.47 38.04 0.46
N ASP A 25 -37.91 37.75 -0.77
CA ASP A 25 -38.53 38.74 -1.66
C ASP A 25 -39.78 39.38 -1.00
N ASN A 26 -40.59 38.59 -0.29
CA ASN A 26 -41.73 39.07 0.50
C ASN A 26 -41.29 39.92 1.70
N PHE A 27 -40.32 39.45 2.48
CA PHE A 27 -39.77 40.18 3.62
C PHE A 27 -39.25 41.57 3.22
N PHE A 28 -38.42 41.64 2.16
CA PHE A 28 -37.88 42.91 1.67
C PHE A 28 -38.96 43.82 1.06
N SER A 29 -39.99 43.25 0.44
CA SER A 29 -41.13 44.02 -0.07
C SER A 29 -41.95 44.65 1.05
N LEU A 30 -42.13 43.93 2.17
CA LEU A 30 -42.92 44.38 3.32
C LEU A 30 -42.23 45.50 4.12
N ARG A 31 -40.90 45.47 4.27
CA ARG A 31 -40.16 46.55 4.97
C ARG A 31 -40.10 47.86 4.17
N GLY A 32 -40.19 47.78 2.85
CA GLY A 32 -40.20 48.95 1.97
C GLY A 32 -38.81 49.50 1.62
N THR A 33 -38.76 50.45 0.69
CA THR A 33 -37.51 51.01 0.15
C THR A 33 -36.78 51.89 1.16
N GLY A 34 -35.48 51.68 1.33
CA GLY A 34 -34.64 52.51 2.20
C GLY A 34 -34.57 52.10 3.68
N ASP A 35 -35.28 51.04 4.08
CA ASP A 35 -35.12 50.43 5.39
C ASP A 35 -33.91 49.47 5.36
N SER A 36 -33.05 49.55 6.38
CA SER A 36 -31.89 48.67 6.54
C SER A 36 -32.14 47.68 7.66
N PHE A 37 -31.74 46.43 7.46
CA PHE A 37 -31.75 45.38 8.48
C PHE A 37 -30.35 44.86 8.70
N GLU A 38 -29.96 44.67 9.96
CA GLU A 38 -28.67 44.11 10.34
C GLU A 38 -28.88 42.82 11.13
N TRP A 39 -28.26 41.73 10.66
CA TRP A 39 -28.09 40.49 11.42
C TRP A 39 -26.76 40.54 12.19
N TYR A 40 -26.75 40.01 13.41
CA TYR A 40 -25.55 39.92 14.27
C TYR A 40 -24.99 41.29 14.67
N ALA A 41 -23.68 41.37 14.94
CA ALA A 41 -23.02 42.59 15.38
C ALA A 41 -23.12 43.76 14.38
N ASP A 42 -23.25 44.98 14.92
CA ASP A 42 -23.32 46.21 14.15
C ASP A 42 -21.91 46.74 13.79
N TRP A 43 -21.85 47.65 12.80
CA TRP A 43 -20.58 48.23 12.34
C TRP A 43 -19.64 48.75 13.44
N PRO A 44 -20.09 49.44 14.51
CA PRO A 44 -19.18 49.93 15.54
C PRO A 44 -18.39 48.83 16.25
N GLU A 45 -18.98 47.64 16.40
CA GLU A 45 -18.37 46.47 17.04
C GLU A 45 -17.47 45.73 16.03
N LEU A 46 -17.89 45.67 14.76
CA LEU A 46 -17.16 45.00 13.69
C LEU A 46 -15.95 45.79 13.16
N LYS A 47 -15.98 47.13 13.21
CA LYS A 47 -15.04 48.00 12.51
C LYS A 47 -13.58 47.65 12.81
N GLY A 48 -13.21 47.57 14.08
CA GLY A 48 -11.82 47.29 14.49
C GLY A 48 -11.36 45.90 14.04
N PRO A 49 -12.03 44.83 14.50
CA PRO A 49 -11.67 43.46 14.14
C PRO A 49 -11.67 43.23 12.63
N LEU A 50 -12.68 43.69 11.90
CA LEU A 50 -12.81 43.49 10.45
C LEU A 50 -11.72 44.22 9.66
N LEU A 51 -11.47 45.51 9.92
CA LEU A 51 -10.47 46.28 9.19
C LEU A 51 -9.04 45.74 9.36
N SER A 52 -8.75 45.09 10.50
CA SER A 52 -7.46 44.44 10.72
C SER A 52 -7.22 43.25 9.77
N HIS A 53 -8.29 42.59 9.33
CA HIS A 53 -8.23 41.50 8.36
C HIS A 53 -8.35 41.96 6.91
N LEU A 54 -8.99 43.11 6.65
CA LEU A 54 -9.09 43.69 5.30
C LEU A 54 -7.77 44.35 4.83
N SER A 55 -6.94 44.81 5.77
CA SER A 55 -5.67 45.49 5.46
C SER A 55 -4.55 44.50 5.08
N ALA A 56 -3.75 44.83 4.05
CA ALA A 56 -2.58 44.05 3.66
C ALA A 56 -1.38 44.31 4.60
N PRO A 57 -0.45 43.36 4.80
CA PRO A 57 0.72 43.52 5.68
C PRO A 57 1.79 44.54 5.23
N SER A 58 1.55 45.36 4.20
CA SER A 58 2.54 46.31 3.66
C SER A 58 1.94 47.69 3.42
N ASP A 59 2.59 48.71 4.00
CA ASP A 59 2.28 50.14 4.05
C ASP A 59 2.21 50.89 2.70
N SER A 60 1.88 50.25 1.58
CA SER A 60 1.64 50.96 0.32
C SER A 60 0.18 51.41 0.25
N VAL A 61 -0.07 52.69 0.55
CA VAL A 61 -1.37 53.38 0.42
C VAL A 61 -2.00 53.23 -0.99
N SER A 62 -1.22 52.81 -1.99
CA SER A 62 -1.68 52.53 -3.36
C SER A 62 -2.35 51.16 -3.57
N SER A 63 -2.37 50.24 -2.59
CA SER A 63 -2.90 48.88 -2.77
C SER A 63 -4.33 48.66 -2.22
N MET A 64 -4.92 49.62 -1.50
CA MET A 64 -6.28 49.45 -0.95
C MET A 64 -7.37 49.45 -2.02
N ASP A 65 -7.17 50.17 -3.14
CA ASP A 65 -8.10 50.21 -4.28
C ASP A 65 -8.12 48.92 -5.12
N LEU A 66 -7.27 47.92 -4.82
CA LEU A 66 -7.11 46.68 -5.61
C LEU A 66 -7.65 45.42 -4.93
N VAL A 67 -8.16 45.51 -3.69
CA VAL A 67 -8.69 44.35 -2.96
C VAL A 67 -10.11 44.04 -3.45
N GLU A 68 -10.30 42.91 -4.13
CA GLU A 68 -11.60 42.46 -4.60
C GLU A 68 -12.36 41.74 -3.47
N ILE A 69 -13.47 42.34 -3.02
CA ILE A 69 -14.30 41.83 -1.92
C ILE A 69 -15.64 41.33 -2.46
N LEU A 70 -16.02 40.10 -2.12
CA LEU A 70 -17.36 39.53 -2.36
C LEU A 70 -18.16 39.53 -1.05
N VAL A 71 -19.38 40.06 -1.08
CA VAL A 71 -20.34 40.00 0.03
C VAL A 71 -21.57 39.21 -0.43
N PRO A 72 -21.60 37.88 -0.20
CA PRO A 72 -22.75 37.04 -0.51
C PRO A 72 -23.84 37.14 0.56
N GLY A 73 -25.10 36.96 0.14
CA GLY A 73 -26.26 37.14 1.01
C GLY A 73 -26.32 38.56 1.59
N CYS A 74 -25.98 39.58 0.79
CA CYS A 74 -25.76 40.93 1.30
C CYS A 74 -27.00 41.56 1.96
N GLY A 75 -28.20 41.11 1.56
CA GLY A 75 -29.47 41.64 2.03
C GLY A 75 -29.52 43.18 1.97
N SER A 76 -30.21 43.77 2.95
CA SER A 76 -30.34 45.22 3.11
C SER A 76 -29.30 45.84 4.05
N SER A 77 -28.22 45.10 4.37
CA SER A 77 -27.20 45.49 5.34
C SER A 77 -26.41 46.71 4.85
N ARG A 78 -26.03 47.58 5.80
CA ARG A 78 -25.16 48.74 5.58
C ARG A 78 -23.68 48.38 5.69
N LEU A 79 -23.32 47.13 5.94
CA LEU A 79 -21.94 46.70 6.07
C LEU A 79 -21.07 47.12 4.88
N SER A 80 -21.54 46.87 3.65
CA SER A 80 -20.80 47.20 2.42
C SER A 80 -20.59 48.70 2.25
N GLU A 81 -21.54 49.55 2.67
CA GLU A 81 -21.32 51.00 2.59
C GLU A 81 -20.28 51.49 3.59
N PHE A 82 -20.22 50.89 4.78
CA PHE A 82 -19.23 51.27 5.77
C PHE A 82 -17.82 50.80 5.40
N ILE A 83 -17.70 49.62 4.81
CA ILE A 83 -16.43 49.11 4.26
C ILE A 83 -15.95 50.01 3.12
N TYR A 84 -16.88 50.43 2.24
CA TYR A 84 -16.58 51.36 1.16
C TYR A 84 -16.07 52.70 1.69
N ASP A 85 -16.75 53.28 2.68
CA ASP A 85 -16.36 54.56 3.28
C ASP A 85 -15.04 54.46 4.08
N ALA A 86 -14.65 53.24 4.47
CA ALA A 86 -13.36 52.96 5.08
C ALA A 86 -12.20 52.84 4.06
N GLY A 87 -12.49 52.91 2.76
CA GLY A 87 -11.48 52.96 1.68
C GLY A 87 -11.45 51.74 0.76
N PHE A 88 -12.19 50.68 1.05
CA PHE A 88 -12.21 49.46 0.22
C PHE A 88 -13.35 49.54 -0.81
N ARG A 89 -13.04 49.98 -2.03
CA ARG A 89 -14.08 50.36 -3.01
C ARG A 89 -14.54 49.23 -3.94
N CYS A 90 -13.70 48.23 -4.18
CA CYS A 90 -13.97 47.11 -5.08
C CYS A 90 -14.82 46.02 -4.40
N ILE A 91 -16.08 46.35 -4.10
CA ILE A 91 -17.02 45.46 -3.42
C ILE A 91 -18.08 44.94 -4.42
N THR A 92 -18.21 43.63 -4.51
CA THR A 92 -19.27 42.94 -5.24
C THR A 92 -20.26 42.34 -4.25
N ASN A 93 -21.49 42.84 -4.25
CA ASN A 93 -22.58 42.39 -3.40
C ASN A 93 -23.49 41.46 -4.20
N VAL A 94 -23.81 40.30 -3.63
CA VAL A 94 -24.72 39.34 -4.26
C VAL A 94 -25.80 38.87 -3.30
N ASP A 95 -27.01 38.71 -3.84
CA ASP A 95 -28.17 38.17 -3.13
C ASP A 95 -29.12 37.57 -4.17
N PHE A 96 -29.80 36.47 -3.85
CA PHE A 96 -30.75 35.85 -4.77
C PHE A 96 -32.06 36.66 -4.90
N SER A 97 -32.33 37.60 -3.99
CA SER A 97 -33.52 38.45 -3.97
C SER A 97 -33.33 39.62 -4.94
N LYS A 98 -34.18 39.66 -5.96
CA LYS A 98 -34.20 40.78 -6.89
C LYS A 98 -34.65 42.06 -6.21
N VAL A 99 -35.55 41.94 -5.23
CA VAL A 99 -36.13 43.08 -4.51
C VAL A 99 -35.03 43.85 -3.79
N VAL A 100 -34.22 43.16 -2.99
CA VAL A 100 -33.18 43.82 -2.18
C VAL A 100 -32.04 44.37 -3.04
N ILE A 101 -31.58 43.62 -4.05
CA ILE A 101 -30.53 44.07 -4.97
C ILE A 101 -30.96 45.34 -5.72
N SER A 102 -32.22 45.41 -6.16
CA SER A 102 -32.75 46.59 -6.85
C SER A 102 -32.79 47.81 -5.93
N ASP A 103 -33.16 47.63 -4.66
CA ASP A 103 -33.23 48.71 -3.68
C ASP A 103 -31.83 49.21 -3.27
N MET A 104 -30.90 48.30 -3.00
CA MET A 104 -29.51 48.62 -2.65
C MET A 104 -28.78 49.32 -3.80
N LEU A 105 -28.97 48.86 -5.05
CA LEU A 105 -28.42 49.53 -6.22
C LEU A 105 -28.95 50.96 -6.34
N ARG A 106 -30.26 51.18 -6.18
CA ARG A 106 -30.85 52.53 -6.22
C ARG A 106 -30.29 53.45 -5.13
N ARG A 107 -30.07 52.91 -3.93
CA ARG A 107 -29.50 53.67 -2.80
C ARG A 107 -28.08 54.15 -3.07
N TYR A 108 -27.23 53.33 -3.70
CA TYR A 108 -25.78 53.59 -3.72
C TYR A 108 -25.18 53.90 -5.09
N VAL A 109 -25.88 53.67 -6.20
CA VAL A 109 -25.33 53.87 -7.56
C VAL A 109 -24.76 55.27 -7.81
N ARG A 110 -25.24 56.30 -7.11
CA ARG A 110 -24.73 57.69 -7.23
C ARG A 110 -23.64 58.03 -6.23
N SER A 111 -23.74 57.55 -4.99
CA SER A 111 -22.83 57.93 -3.90
C SER A 111 -21.60 57.03 -3.82
N ARG A 112 -21.69 55.78 -4.29
CA ARG A 112 -20.64 54.76 -4.22
C ARG A 112 -20.62 53.93 -5.51
N PRO A 113 -20.29 54.54 -6.66
CA PRO A 113 -20.51 53.95 -7.98
C PRO A 113 -19.64 52.72 -8.29
N GLU A 114 -18.53 52.51 -7.57
CA GLU A 114 -17.66 51.35 -7.74
C GLU A 114 -18.23 50.06 -7.13
N MET A 115 -19.23 50.15 -6.23
CA MET A 115 -19.89 48.95 -5.70
C MET A 115 -20.77 48.27 -6.77
N LYS A 116 -20.57 46.96 -6.93
CA LYS A 116 -21.36 46.12 -7.82
C LYS A 116 -22.47 45.44 -7.03
N TRP A 117 -23.66 45.36 -7.61
CA TRP A 117 -24.84 44.69 -7.02
C TRP A 117 -25.39 43.69 -8.05
N ARG A 118 -25.43 42.40 -7.72
CA ARG A 118 -25.86 41.35 -8.66
C ARG A 118 -26.85 40.39 -8.02
N ILE A 119 -27.86 40.02 -8.80
CA ILE A 119 -28.81 38.97 -8.42
C ILE A 119 -28.12 37.63 -8.67
N MET A 120 -27.83 36.87 -7.62
CA MET A 120 -27.09 35.61 -7.73
C MET A 120 -27.33 34.72 -6.50
N ASP A 121 -27.44 33.42 -6.73
CA ASP A 121 -27.46 32.41 -5.66
C ASP A 121 -26.02 32.12 -5.22
N MET A 122 -25.74 32.28 -3.92
CA MET A 122 -24.39 32.07 -3.39
C MET A 122 -23.96 30.59 -3.37
N THR A 123 -24.90 29.65 -3.54
CA THR A 123 -24.58 28.22 -3.72
C THR A 123 -24.13 27.88 -5.15
N ASN A 124 -24.20 28.84 -6.07
CA ASN A 124 -23.77 28.73 -7.47
C ASN A 124 -23.30 30.09 -8.00
N LEU A 125 -22.10 30.50 -7.58
CA LEU A 125 -21.49 31.77 -7.92
C LEU A 125 -21.01 31.78 -9.37
N GLN A 126 -21.58 32.67 -10.19
CA GLN A 126 -21.22 32.80 -11.61
C GLN A 126 -19.97 33.66 -11.82
N PHE A 127 -18.92 33.39 -11.05
CA PHE A 127 -17.60 33.99 -11.16
C PHE A 127 -16.57 32.92 -11.55
N SER A 128 -15.48 33.34 -12.19
CA SER A 128 -14.32 32.47 -12.42
C SER A 128 -13.64 32.11 -11.10
N ASP A 129 -12.83 31.05 -11.15
CA ASP A 129 -12.02 30.61 -10.01
C ASP A 129 -10.98 31.69 -9.65
N GLU A 130 -10.62 31.77 -8.37
CA GLU A 130 -9.55 32.64 -7.86
C GLU A 130 -9.67 34.14 -8.23
N VAL A 131 -10.87 34.71 -8.12
CA VAL A 131 -11.17 36.11 -8.47
C VAL A 131 -11.11 37.04 -7.26
N PHE A 132 -11.53 36.59 -6.09
CA PHE A 132 -11.68 37.46 -4.92
C PHE A 132 -10.53 37.28 -3.93
N ASP A 133 -10.09 38.40 -3.35
CA ASP A 133 -9.14 38.41 -2.23
C ASP A 133 -9.87 38.12 -0.92
N ILE A 134 -11.12 38.56 -0.80
CA ILE A 134 -11.92 38.43 0.42
C ILE A 134 -13.35 38.03 0.08
N VAL A 135 -13.87 37.02 0.78
CA VAL A 135 -15.31 36.71 0.83
C VAL A 135 -15.79 37.01 2.25
N LEU A 136 -16.76 37.91 2.38
CA LEU A 136 -17.29 38.37 3.66
C LEU A 136 -18.75 37.95 3.81
N ASP A 137 -18.97 36.88 4.57
CA ASP A 137 -20.29 36.35 4.89
C ASP A 137 -20.80 36.90 6.22
N LYS A 138 -22.06 37.32 6.25
CA LYS A 138 -22.74 37.72 7.48
C LYS A 138 -24.11 37.09 7.59
N GLY A 139 -24.14 35.89 8.16
CA GLY A 139 -25.35 35.09 8.36
C GLY A 139 -25.87 34.39 7.11
N GLY A 140 -25.13 34.45 6.00
CA GLY A 140 -25.49 33.74 4.78
C GLY A 140 -25.31 32.23 4.96
N LEU A 141 -24.19 31.81 5.55
CA LEU A 141 -23.96 30.40 5.87
C LEU A 141 -25.01 29.86 6.85
N ASP A 142 -25.33 30.63 7.88
CA ASP A 142 -26.31 30.22 8.91
C ASP A 142 -27.70 30.02 8.28
N ALA A 143 -28.11 30.94 7.40
CA ALA A 143 -29.38 30.82 6.67
C ALA A 143 -29.46 29.56 5.79
N LEU A 144 -28.33 29.09 5.23
CA LEU A 144 -28.27 27.86 4.44
C LEU A 144 -28.18 26.57 5.26
N MET A 145 -27.95 26.68 6.58
CA MET A 145 -27.67 25.56 7.46
C MET A 145 -28.74 25.36 8.52
N GLU A 146 -29.92 25.93 8.33
CA GLU A 146 -31.06 25.76 9.24
C GLU A 146 -31.29 24.26 9.56
N PRO A 147 -31.43 23.87 10.84
CA PRO A 147 -31.41 22.46 11.24
C PRO A 147 -32.42 21.56 10.50
N GLU A 148 -33.56 22.10 10.10
CA GLU A 148 -34.61 21.38 9.36
C GLU A 148 -34.23 21.11 7.89
N VAL A 149 -33.35 21.93 7.31
CA VAL A 149 -32.88 21.83 5.91
C VAL A 149 -31.61 20.98 5.82
N GLY A 150 -30.78 20.97 6.87
CA GLY A 150 -29.53 20.22 6.94
C GLY A 150 -28.35 20.92 6.28
N THR A 151 -27.26 20.20 5.99
CA THR A 151 -25.95 20.79 5.65
C THR A 151 -25.63 20.85 4.16
N ALA A 152 -26.52 20.36 3.29
CA ALA A 152 -26.24 20.18 1.87
C ALA A 152 -26.01 21.52 1.13
N LEU A 153 -26.82 22.55 1.41
CA LEU A 153 -26.67 23.87 0.81
C LEU A 153 -25.44 24.60 1.34
N GLY A 154 -25.19 24.54 2.65
CA GLY A 154 -23.96 25.03 3.25
C GLY A 154 -22.71 24.41 2.62
N SER A 155 -22.72 23.10 2.37
CA SER A 155 -21.61 22.40 1.70
C SER A 155 -21.38 22.88 0.27
N LYS A 156 -22.44 23.18 -0.50
CA LYS A 156 -22.32 23.77 -1.85
C LYS A 156 -21.73 25.17 -1.79
N TYR A 157 -22.20 25.99 -0.86
CA TYR A 157 -21.69 27.34 -0.68
C TYR A 157 -20.21 27.35 -0.28
N ILE A 158 -19.79 26.51 0.67
CA ILE A 158 -18.38 26.42 1.06
C ILE A 158 -17.48 26.01 -0.12
N LYS A 159 -17.95 25.12 -1.02
CA LYS A 159 -17.21 24.79 -2.25
C LYS A 159 -17.03 26.02 -3.15
N GLU A 160 -18.07 26.82 -3.33
CA GLU A 160 -18.01 28.05 -4.11
C GLU A 160 -17.07 29.08 -3.48
N VAL A 161 -17.10 29.25 -2.15
CA VAL A 161 -16.16 30.11 -1.41
C VAL A 161 -14.71 29.68 -1.66
N LYS A 162 -14.41 28.38 -1.50
CA LYS A 162 -13.06 27.84 -1.74
C LYS A 162 -12.59 28.09 -3.17
N ARG A 163 -13.50 27.94 -4.15
CA ARG A 163 -13.23 28.08 -5.58
C ARG A 163 -12.94 29.53 -5.99
N VAL A 164 -13.76 30.48 -5.55
CA VAL A 164 -13.63 31.89 -5.98
C VAL A 164 -12.51 32.65 -5.25
N LEU A 165 -12.01 32.13 -4.12
CA LEU A 165 -10.91 32.72 -3.37
C LEU A 165 -9.54 32.47 -4.02
N LYS A 166 -8.78 33.55 -4.21
CA LYS A 166 -7.36 33.52 -4.58
C LYS A 166 -6.52 32.79 -3.54
N ASN A 167 -5.36 32.28 -3.94
CA ASN A 167 -4.34 31.82 -3.00
C ASN A 167 -3.88 32.96 -2.08
N GLY A 168 -3.93 32.73 -0.76
CA GLY A 168 -3.76 33.78 0.27
C GLY A 168 -5.01 34.60 0.57
N GLY A 169 -6.11 34.38 -0.13
CA GLY A 169 -7.40 35.03 0.09
C GLY A 169 -8.05 34.62 1.41
N LYS A 170 -8.99 35.44 1.90
CA LYS A 170 -9.63 35.28 3.22
C LYS A 170 -11.14 35.09 3.10
N PHE A 171 -11.65 34.03 3.71
CA PHE A 171 -13.07 33.91 4.03
C PHE A 171 -13.30 34.44 5.45
N ILE A 172 -14.14 35.45 5.60
CA ILE A 172 -14.53 36.03 6.88
C ILE A 172 -16.01 35.74 7.07
N CYS A 173 -16.34 34.84 8.00
CA CYS A 173 -17.70 34.42 8.29
C CYS A 173 -18.14 34.95 9.65
N LEU A 174 -19.16 35.80 9.66
CA LEU A 174 -19.84 36.27 10.86
C LEU A 174 -21.04 35.37 11.14
N THR A 175 -21.00 34.63 12.25
CA THR A 175 -21.93 33.55 12.56
C THR A 175 -22.24 33.49 14.06
N LEU A 176 -23.34 32.84 14.44
CA LEU A 176 -23.61 32.42 15.82
C LEU A 176 -22.80 31.20 16.25
N ALA A 177 -22.04 30.59 15.33
CA ALA A 177 -21.17 29.44 15.58
C ALA A 177 -21.90 28.26 16.25
N GLU A 178 -23.13 27.99 15.81
CA GLU A 178 -23.88 26.85 16.28
C GLU A 178 -23.17 25.52 15.93
N SER A 179 -23.46 24.48 16.70
CA SER A 179 -22.73 23.21 16.63
C SER A 179 -22.72 22.58 15.23
N HIS A 180 -23.83 22.72 14.48
CA HIS A 180 -23.96 22.20 13.13
C HIS A 180 -23.16 23.03 12.10
N VAL A 181 -23.07 24.35 12.28
CA VAL A 181 -22.25 25.25 11.44
C VAL A 181 -20.76 24.98 11.66
N LEU A 182 -20.31 24.90 12.92
CA LEU A 182 -18.94 24.51 13.25
C LEU A 182 -18.61 23.08 12.79
N GLY A 183 -19.59 22.17 12.87
CA GLY A 183 -19.47 20.81 12.35
C GLY A 183 -19.18 20.73 10.85
N LEU A 184 -19.52 21.76 10.08
CA LEU A 184 -19.14 21.91 8.67
C LEU A 184 -17.84 22.72 8.51
N LEU A 185 -17.74 23.91 9.10
CA LEU A 185 -16.61 24.81 8.91
C LEU A 185 -15.27 24.19 9.36
N LEU A 186 -15.24 23.58 10.54
CA LEU A 186 -14.00 23.10 11.13
C LEU A 186 -13.33 21.99 10.29
N PRO A 187 -14.06 20.94 9.85
CA PRO A 187 -13.49 19.91 8.98
C PRO A 187 -13.24 20.36 7.55
N GLU A 188 -14.15 21.16 6.95
CA GLU A 188 -14.02 21.59 5.55
C GLU A 188 -12.75 22.41 5.32
N PHE A 189 -12.31 23.18 6.32
CA PHE A 189 -11.11 24.00 6.24
C PHE A 189 -9.95 23.41 7.05
N ARG A 190 -9.85 22.08 7.13
CA ARG A 190 -8.77 21.39 7.87
C ARG A 190 -7.42 21.49 7.20
N PHE A 191 -7.33 21.11 5.93
CA PHE A 191 -6.06 20.99 5.20
C PHE A 191 -5.92 22.12 4.19
N GLY A 192 -4.76 22.79 4.14
CA GLY A 192 -4.56 23.92 3.23
C GLY A 192 -5.13 25.26 3.71
N TRP A 193 -5.66 25.35 4.94
CA TRP A 193 -6.27 26.58 5.46
C TRP A 193 -5.86 26.88 6.89
N GLU A 194 -5.57 28.15 7.15
CA GLU A 194 -5.38 28.69 8.50
C GLU A 194 -6.69 29.26 9.00
N MET A 195 -7.04 29.01 10.27
CA MET A 195 -8.31 29.46 10.84
C MET A 195 -8.07 30.19 12.16
N THR A 196 -8.75 31.32 12.31
CA THR A 196 -8.84 32.10 13.54
C THR A 196 -10.30 32.30 13.90
N ILE A 197 -10.66 32.13 15.17
CA ILE A 197 -12.01 32.37 15.68
C ILE A 197 -11.91 33.39 16.80
N GLN A 198 -12.68 34.47 16.69
CA GLN A 198 -12.77 35.52 17.70
C GLN A 198 -14.23 35.84 18.02
N ALA A 199 -14.52 36.09 19.30
CA ALA A 199 -15.81 36.62 19.72
C ALA A 199 -15.86 38.13 19.47
N ILE A 200 -16.97 38.64 18.94
CA ILE A 200 -17.20 40.07 18.74
C ILE A 200 -17.93 40.62 19.97
N PRO A 201 -17.33 41.53 20.75
CA PRO A 201 -17.93 42.01 22.00
C PRO A 201 -19.24 42.73 21.75
N ASN A 202 -20.32 42.24 22.34
CA ASN A 202 -21.61 42.94 22.35
C ASN A 202 -21.65 44.07 23.39
N LYS A 203 -22.28 45.21 23.06
CA LYS A 203 -22.60 46.22 24.09
C LYS A 203 -23.65 45.70 25.09
N PRO A 204 -23.53 46.02 26.40
CA PRO A 204 -24.46 45.58 27.44
C PRO A 204 -25.90 46.12 27.31
N SER A 205 -26.16 47.04 26.38
CA SER A 205 -27.49 47.56 26.07
C SER A 205 -28.25 46.79 25.00
N CYS A 206 -27.62 45.80 24.35
CA CYS A 206 -28.23 45.02 23.27
C CYS A 206 -29.02 43.83 23.84
N LYS A 207 -30.28 43.66 23.43
CA LYS A 207 -31.19 42.61 23.92
C LYS A 207 -30.92 41.21 23.33
N SER A 208 -29.78 41.01 22.67
CA SER A 208 -29.42 39.71 22.08
C SER A 208 -28.92 38.75 23.15
N ASN A 209 -29.49 37.54 23.20
CA ASN A 209 -29.02 36.46 24.07
C ASN A 209 -27.81 35.69 23.50
N PHE A 210 -27.33 36.07 22.31
CA PHE A 210 -26.29 35.35 21.58
C PHE A 210 -25.09 36.26 21.25
N GLU A 211 -23.90 35.69 21.36
CA GLU A 211 -22.65 36.31 20.95
C GLU A 211 -22.39 36.06 19.46
N THR A 212 -21.86 37.07 18.77
CA THR A 212 -21.44 36.94 17.37
C THR A 212 -19.98 36.48 17.33
N PHE A 213 -19.66 35.50 16.50
CA PHE A 213 -18.29 35.06 16.25
C PHE A 213 -17.85 35.47 14.85
N MET A 214 -16.60 35.90 14.73
CA MET A 214 -15.93 36.09 13.46
C MET A 214 -14.94 34.95 13.24
N VAL A 215 -15.23 34.11 12.26
CA VAL A 215 -14.37 33.01 11.81
C VAL A 215 -13.61 33.50 10.58
N VAL A 216 -12.30 33.66 10.71
CA VAL A 216 -11.40 34.10 9.64
C VAL A 216 -10.61 32.90 9.16
N ILE A 217 -10.78 32.55 7.90
CA ILE A 217 -10.15 31.40 7.25
C ILE A 217 -9.30 31.92 6.09
N VAL A 218 -8.02 31.57 6.08
CA VAL A 218 -7.05 32.03 5.07
C VAL A 218 -6.61 30.85 4.22
N LYS A 219 -6.68 31.01 2.88
CA LYS A 219 -6.20 30.01 1.92
C LYS A 219 -4.67 29.92 2.01
N GLY A 220 -4.18 28.85 2.62
CA GLY A 220 -2.76 28.60 2.85
C GLY A 220 -2.09 27.92 1.65
N LYS A 221 -0.76 27.74 1.74
CA LYS A 221 0.05 27.00 0.75
C LYS A 221 0.44 25.59 1.20
N PHE A 222 0.29 25.26 2.48
CA PHE A 222 0.79 24.03 3.07
C PHE A 222 -0.36 23.07 3.36
N ALA A 223 -0.20 21.79 2.99
CA ALA A 223 -1.18 20.75 3.28
C ALA A 223 -1.23 20.40 4.79
N THR A 224 -0.15 20.62 5.54
CA THR A 224 -0.08 20.31 6.97
C THR A 224 -1.03 21.21 7.77
N PRO A 225 -1.98 20.64 8.52
CA PRO A 225 -2.96 21.42 9.26
C PRO A 225 -2.33 22.14 10.46
N THR A 226 -2.62 23.43 10.61
CA THR A 226 -2.21 24.20 11.81
C THR A 226 -3.35 24.26 12.82
N PRO A 227 -3.06 24.30 14.14
CA PRO A 227 -4.08 24.56 15.15
C PRO A 227 -4.83 25.86 14.89
N ILE A 228 -6.14 25.83 15.07
CA ILE A 228 -7.04 26.98 15.04
C ILE A 228 -6.64 27.93 16.17
N LYS A 229 -6.44 29.20 15.83
CA LYS A 229 -6.15 30.27 16.80
C LYS A 229 -7.46 30.79 17.37
N SER A 230 -7.67 30.65 18.66
CA SER A 230 -8.82 31.24 19.36
C SER A 230 -8.43 32.52 20.08
N LEU A 231 -9.14 33.62 19.81
CA LEU A 231 -9.00 34.90 20.48
C LEU A 231 -10.25 35.14 21.34
N PHE A 232 -10.32 34.47 22.47
CA PHE A 232 -11.33 34.71 23.49
C PHE A 232 -10.67 35.54 24.60
N ASP A 233 -10.98 36.83 24.70
CA ASP A 233 -10.51 37.65 25.82
C ASP A 233 -11.19 37.19 27.12
N ASP A 234 -10.40 36.86 28.15
CA ASP A 234 -10.88 36.45 29.48
C ASP A 234 -11.81 37.49 30.15
N THR A 235 -11.79 38.74 29.66
CA THR A 235 -12.56 39.88 30.18
C THR A 235 -13.86 40.18 29.40
N ALA A 236 -14.10 39.52 28.26
CA ALA A 236 -15.24 39.83 27.36
C ALA A 236 -16.46 38.89 27.51
N LEU A 237 -16.36 37.84 28.34
CA LEU A 237 -17.39 36.80 28.52
C LEU A 237 -18.58 37.26 29.37
N SER A 238 -19.41 38.17 28.86
CA SER A 238 -20.47 38.78 29.68
C SER A 238 -21.90 38.27 29.49
N PHE A 239 -22.26 37.52 28.43
CA PHE A 239 -23.69 37.21 28.21
C PHE A 239 -24.10 35.77 27.80
N SER A 240 -23.20 34.86 27.36
CA SER A 240 -23.57 33.44 27.14
C SER A 240 -22.41 32.45 27.35
N THR A 241 -22.16 32.07 28.61
CA THR A 241 -21.13 31.07 28.97
C THR A 241 -21.34 29.74 28.24
N LYS A 242 -22.59 29.36 27.91
CA LYS A 242 -22.89 28.09 27.23
C LYS A 242 -22.47 28.07 25.76
N GLN A 243 -22.78 29.13 25.01
CA GLN A 243 -22.44 29.23 23.59
C GLN A 243 -20.92 29.28 23.42
N VAL A 244 -20.24 30.16 24.16
CA VAL A 244 -18.78 30.28 24.07
C VAL A 244 -18.08 28.96 24.47
N ASN A 245 -18.52 28.30 25.54
CA ASN A 245 -17.96 27.00 25.92
C ASN A 245 -18.17 25.92 24.84
N ALA A 246 -19.31 25.95 24.13
CA ALA A 246 -19.54 25.01 23.02
C ALA A 246 -18.56 25.25 21.86
N VAL A 247 -18.29 26.52 21.53
CA VAL A 247 -17.29 26.89 20.52
C VAL A 247 -15.88 26.47 20.97
N VAL A 248 -15.48 26.79 22.20
CA VAL A 248 -14.18 26.40 22.77
C VAL A 248 -13.99 24.88 22.69
N ASN A 249 -14.96 24.10 23.17
CA ASN A 249 -14.90 22.64 23.14
C ASN A 249 -14.79 22.10 21.69
N ALA A 250 -15.52 22.69 20.74
CA ALA A 250 -15.45 22.29 19.33
C ALA A 250 -14.06 22.58 18.73
N VAL A 251 -13.49 23.74 19.05
CA VAL A 251 -12.14 24.15 18.61
C VAL A 251 -11.07 23.27 19.24
N GLU A 252 -11.13 22.97 20.54
CA GLU A 252 -10.19 22.07 21.21
C GLU A 252 -10.23 20.65 20.62
N LYS A 253 -11.44 20.13 20.36
CA LYS A 253 -11.64 18.84 19.71
C LYS A 253 -11.01 18.81 18.32
N GLU A 254 -11.25 19.83 17.50
CA GLU A 254 -10.66 19.92 16.16
C GLU A 254 -9.13 20.13 16.22
N ASN A 255 -8.62 20.94 17.16
CA ASN A 255 -7.18 21.14 17.35
C ASN A 255 -6.47 19.84 17.74
N SER A 256 -7.10 19.00 18.56
CA SER A 256 -6.59 17.66 18.87
C SER A 256 -6.43 16.81 17.59
N ILE A 257 -7.40 16.89 16.68
CA ILE A 257 -7.35 16.21 15.38
C ILE A 257 -6.23 16.80 14.50
N ARG A 258 -6.12 18.12 14.40
CA ARG A 258 -5.10 18.82 13.59
C ARG A 258 -3.67 18.53 14.07
N ILE A 259 -3.47 18.46 15.39
CA ILE A 259 -2.19 18.09 16.01
C ILE A 259 -1.82 16.65 15.66
N HIS A 260 -2.78 15.72 15.70
CA HIS A 260 -2.55 14.33 15.32
C HIS A 260 -2.04 14.19 13.87
N TYR A 261 -2.63 14.92 12.92
CA TYR A 261 -2.13 14.92 11.53
C TYR A 261 -0.75 15.57 11.36
N SER A 262 -0.29 16.37 12.33
CA SER A 262 1.01 17.06 12.29
C SER A 262 2.14 16.25 12.93
N SER A 263 1.85 15.20 13.70
CA SER A 263 2.86 14.43 14.46
C SER A 263 3.70 13.48 13.61
N GLY A 264 3.35 13.26 12.34
CA GLY A 264 4.14 12.45 11.40
C GLY A 264 4.15 10.94 11.68
N GLU A 265 3.27 10.46 12.56
CA GLU A 265 3.06 9.03 12.79
C GLU A 265 2.46 8.36 11.52
N ASP A 266 2.43 7.02 11.48
CA ASP A 266 1.78 6.21 10.42
C ASP A 266 0.26 6.48 10.39
N LEU A 267 -0.12 7.65 9.88
CA LEU A 267 -1.47 8.17 9.86
C LEU A 267 -2.29 7.40 8.82
N LEU A 268 -3.43 6.89 9.26
CA LEU A 268 -4.46 6.32 8.39
C LEU A 268 -5.42 7.42 7.97
N PHE A 269 -5.41 7.76 6.68
CA PHE A 269 -6.31 8.77 6.13
C PHE A 269 -7.63 8.13 5.69
N SER A 270 -8.76 8.79 5.97
CA SER A 270 -10.03 8.46 5.33
C SER A 270 -10.08 9.01 3.90
N LEU A 271 -10.94 8.46 3.05
CA LEU A 271 -11.16 9.01 1.71
C LEU A 271 -11.61 10.49 1.78
N LYS A 272 -12.40 10.84 2.80
CA LYS A 272 -12.83 12.23 3.04
C LYS A 272 -11.67 13.16 3.38
N ASP A 273 -10.72 12.73 4.22
CA ASP A 273 -9.54 13.55 4.54
C ASP A 273 -8.70 13.83 3.29
N LEU A 274 -8.54 12.82 2.45
CA LEU A 274 -7.81 12.94 1.19
C LEU A 274 -8.51 13.90 0.22
N GLN A 275 -9.85 13.82 0.09
CA GLN A 275 -10.65 14.75 -0.71
C GLN A 275 -10.60 16.19 -0.18
N LEU A 276 -10.36 16.37 1.11
CA LEU A 276 -10.16 17.67 1.73
C LEU A 276 -8.72 18.20 1.57
N GLY A 277 -7.83 17.44 0.92
CA GLY A 277 -6.47 17.88 0.58
C GLY A 277 -5.38 17.46 1.57
N ALA A 278 -5.61 16.46 2.42
CA ALA A 278 -4.63 16.01 3.43
C ALA A 278 -3.24 15.64 2.86
N LYS A 279 -3.19 15.21 1.60
CA LYS A 279 -1.97 14.84 0.88
C LYS A 279 -1.81 15.57 -0.47
N GLY A 280 -2.42 16.75 -0.58
CA GLY A 280 -2.46 17.53 -1.82
C GLY A 280 -3.60 17.10 -2.75
N GLU A 281 -3.51 17.55 -4.00
CA GLU A 281 -4.48 17.20 -5.05
C GLU A 281 -4.30 15.74 -5.46
N LEU A 282 -5.29 14.89 -5.16
CA LEU A 282 -5.25 13.47 -5.50
C LEU A 282 -5.16 13.23 -7.00
N LYS A 283 -5.54 14.19 -7.84
CA LYS A 283 -5.46 14.07 -9.30
C LYS A 283 -4.03 14.25 -9.83
N GLU A 284 -3.13 14.79 -9.02
CA GLU A 284 -1.72 14.97 -9.34
C GLU A 284 -0.88 13.80 -8.84
N LEU A 285 0.17 13.47 -9.59
CA LEU A 285 1.17 12.48 -9.18
C LEU A 285 2.31 13.20 -8.46
N ILE A 286 2.62 12.77 -7.24
CA ILE A 286 3.69 13.32 -6.42
C ILE A 286 4.79 12.25 -6.31
N PRO A 287 5.90 12.35 -7.05
CA PRO A 287 6.91 11.29 -7.09
C PRO A 287 7.43 10.90 -5.70
N GLY A 288 7.39 9.60 -5.40
CA GLY A 288 7.83 9.06 -4.10
C GLY A 288 6.84 9.25 -2.95
N GLN A 289 5.63 9.75 -3.23
CA GLN A 289 4.59 9.85 -2.21
C GLN A 289 4.13 8.46 -1.76
N ARG A 290 4.02 8.29 -0.44
CA ARG A 290 3.50 7.09 0.20
C ARG A 290 2.65 7.47 1.40
N PHE A 291 1.45 6.91 1.54
CA PHE A 291 0.64 7.02 2.74
C PHE A 291 -0.37 5.89 2.88
N GLN A 292 -0.78 5.62 4.11
CA GLN A 292 -1.79 4.60 4.44
C GLN A 292 -3.18 5.22 4.45
N LEU A 293 -4.18 4.48 3.98
CA LEU A 293 -5.55 4.95 3.93
C LEU A 293 -6.56 3.82 4.19
N ILE A 294 -7.76 4.23 4.55
CA ILE A 294 -8.93 3.36 4.65
C ILE A 294 -9.86 3.68 3.49
N LEU A 295 -10.20 2.63 2.73
CA LEU A 295 -11.20 2.68 1.67
C LEU A 295 -12.49 2.05 2.16
N GLY A 296 -13.61 2.73 1.93
CA GLY A 296 -14.94 2.25 2.29
C GLY A 296 -15.43 2.73 3.65
N GLU A 297 -16.73 2.95 3.74
CA GLU A 297 -17.44 3.44 4.93
C GLU A 297 -18.76 2.66 5.10
N GLU A 298 -19.24 2.56 6.34
CA GLU A 298 -20.50 1.88 6.64
C GLU A 298 -21.66 2.53 5.86
N GLY A 299 -22.32 1.74 5.02
CA GLY A 299 -23.47 2.15 4.21
C GLY A 299 -23.16 2.48 2.74
N ASN A 300 -21.89 2.72 2.39
CA ASN A 300 -21.47 3.06 1.02
C ASN A 300 -20.68 1.95 0.32
N SER A 301 -19.98 1.09 1.07
CA SER A 301 -19.27 -0.09 0.55
C SER A 301 -19.63 -1.34 1.35
N LEU A 302 -19.46 -2.50 0.72
CA LEU A 302 -19.67 -3.80 1.37
C LEU A 302 -18.59 -4.08 2.41
N TYR A 303 -17.36 -3.67 2.12
CA TYR A 303 -16.22 -3.86 3.01
C TYR A 303 -15.47 -2.56 3.26
N CYS A 304 -14.63 -2.61 4.29
CA CYS A 304 -13.67 -1.56 4.61
C CYS A 304 -12.26 -2.14 4.45
N TYR A 305 -11.47 -1.50 3.61
CA TYR A 305 -10.15 -1.99 3.18
C TYR A 305 -9.05 -1.10 3.73
N LYS A 306 -8.00 -1.73 4.26
CA LYS A 306 -6.73 -1.03 4.52
C LYS A 306 -5.95 -1.00 3.21
N ALA A 307 -5.45 0.18 2.83
CA ALA A 307 -4.65 0.34 1.64
C ALA A 307 -3.41 1.21 1.88
N VAL A 308 -2.46 1.11 0.96
CA VAL A 308 -1.31 2.00 0.84
C VAL A 308 -1.31 2.54 -0.58
N LEU A 309 -1.29 3.87 -0.72
CA LEU A 309 -1.13 4.52 -2.01
C LEU A 309 0.34 4.89 -2.19
N LEU A 310 0.91 4.52 -3.33
CA LEU A 310 2.29 4.80 -3.69
C LEU A 310 2.36 5.44 -5.08
N ASP A 311 3.04 6.58 -5.17
CA ASP A 311 3.38 7.23 -6.44
C ASP A 311 4.82 6.89 -6.80
N ALA A 312 5.01 6.32 -7.98
CA ALA A 312 6.30 5.85 -8.44
C ALA A 312 7.37 6.95 -8.39
N LYS A 313 8.54 6.59 -7.87
CA LYS A 313 9.74 7.42 -7.98
C LYS A 313 10.11 7.44 -9.46
N ALA A 314 10.19 8.63 -10.06
CA ALA A 314 10.33 8.82 -11.51
C ALA A 314 11.27 7.78 -12.16
N GLN A 315 10.76 7.02 -13.13
CA GLN A 315 11.49 5.96 -13.82
C GLN A 315 12.08 6.42 -15.17
N SER A 316 13.10 5.70 -15.64
CA SER A 316 13.74 5.91 -16.95
C SER A 316 12.86 5.51 -18.14
N GLU A 317 11.84 4.69 -17.92
CA GLU A 317 10.89 4.21 -18.94
C GLU A 317 9.48 4.79 -18.70
N PRO A 318 8.66 4.95 -19.76
CA PRO A 318 7.29 5.39 -19.61
C PRO A 318 6.44 4.34 -18.89
N PHE A 319 5.57 4.78 -17.97
CA PHE A 319 4.63 3.92 -17.27
C PHE A 319 3.65 3.25 -18.26
N THR A 320 3.39 1.96 -18.05
CA THR A 320 2.34 1.22 -18.79
C THR A 320 0.95 1.63 -18.32
N TYR A 321 0.79 1.87 -17.01
CA TYR A 321 -0.48 2.23 -16.39
C TYR A 321 -0.36 3.55 -15.60
N HIS A 322 -1.33 4.44 -15.73
CA HIS A 322 -1.35 5.67 -14.91
C HIS A 322 -1.78 5.41 -13.46
N CYS A 323 -2.62 4.40 -13.25
CA CYS A 323 -3.05 3.95 -11.93
C CYS A 323 -3.32 2.44 -12.00
N ALA A 324 -2.96 1.69 -10.95
CA ALA A 324 -3.25 0.27 -10.83
C ALA A 324 -3.62 -0.08 -9.39
N VAL A 325 -4.42 -1.15 -9.22
CA VAL A 325 -4.75 -1.70 -7.91
C VAL A 325 -4.02 -3.02 -7.73
N PHE A 326 -3.29 -3.18 -6.63
CA PHE A 326 -2.60 -4.41 -6.28
C PHE A 326 -3.23 -5.03 -5.04
N ILE A 327 -3.94 -6.15 -5.20
CA ILE A 327 -4.65 -6.79 -4.09
C ILE A 327 -3.73 -7.83 -3.43
N VAL A 328 -3.55 -7.68 -2.11
CA VAL A 328 -2.74 -8.54 -1.26
C VAL A 328 -3.66 -9.41 -0.40
N PRO A 329 -3.71 -10.74 -0.64
CA PRO A 329 -4.46 -11.66 0.20
C PRO A 329 -3.98 -11.64 1.66
N LYS A 330 -4.91 -11.87 2.62
CA LYS A 330 -4.60 -11.90 4.06
C LYS A 330 -3.40 -12.77 4.40
N ILE A 331 -3.32 -13.95 3.78
CA ILE A 331 -2.27 -14.94 4.03
C ILE A 331 -0.88 -14.46 3.57
N ARG A 332 -0.81 -13.48 2.68
CA ARG A 332 0.45 -12.92 2.16
C ARG A 332 0.79 -11.56 2.77
N ALA A 333 -0.16 -10.89 3.41
CA ALA A 333 -0.02 -9.52 3.91
C ALA A 333 1.17 -9.30 4.88
N HIS A 334 1.67 -10.37 5.51
CA HIS A 334 2.82 -10.32 6.41
C HIS A 334 4.17 -10.52 5.69
N GLU A 335 4.18 -10.98 4.44
CA GLU A 335 5.39 -11.13 3.64
C GLU A 335 6.08 -9.77 3.51
N TRP A 336 7.41 -9.74 3.68
CA TRP A 336 8.24 -8.53 3.59
C TRP A 336 7.92 -7.66 2.35
N LEU A 337 7.61 -8.30 1.21
CA LEU A 337 7.26 -7.62 -0.05
C LEU A 337 6.06 -6.67 0.10
N PHE A 338 5.12 -6.97 1.00
CA PHE A 338 3.90 -6.19 1.18
C PHE A 338 3.87 -5.47 2.54
N SER A 339 4.58 -5.97 3.55
CA SER A 339 4.57 -5.41 4.91
C SER A 339 5.63 -4.33 5.14
N SER A 340 6.77 -4.40 4.44
CA SER A 340 7.84 -3.40 4.54
C SER A 340 7.68 -2.28 3.51
N GLU A 341 8.22 -1.10 3.81
CA GLU A 341 8.23 0.00 2.85
C GLU A 341 9.10 -0.32 1.64
N GLU A 342 10.29 -0.89 1.86
CA GLU A 342 11.22 -1.28 0.81
C GLU A 342 10.60 -2.31 -0.15
N GLY A 343 9.91 -3.31 0.41
CA GLY A 343 9.18 -4.31 -0.38
C GLY A 343 8.06 -3.68 -1.21
N GLN A 344 7.28 -2.78 -0.64
CA GLN A 344 6.19 -2.09 -1.36
C GLN A 344 6.72 -1.30 -2.55
N TRP A 345 7.86 -0.62 -2.41
CA TRP A 345 8.51 0.08 -3.53
C TRP A 345 8.94 -0.87 -4.65
N MET A 346 9.42 -2.07 -4.30
CA MET A 346 9.75 -3.09 -5.30
C MET A 346 8.51 -3.59 -6.07
N VAL A 347 7.33 -3.66 -5.43
CA VAL A 347 6.08 -3.98 -6.13
C VAL A 347 5.70 -2.86 -7.12
N VAL A 348 5.84 -1.60 -6.72
CA VAL A 348 5.59 -0.45 -7.60
C VAL A 348 6.48 -0.52 -8.84
N GLU A 349 7.78 -0.78 -8.67
CA GLU A 349 8.73 -0.87 -9.77
C GLU A 349 8.36 -1.96 -10.79
N ASN A 350 7.95 -3.14 -10.31
CA ASN A 350 7.56 -4.26 -11.16
C ASN A 350 6.18 -4.08 -11.82
N SER A 351 5.27 -3.32 -11.19
CA SER A 351 3.91 -3.09 -11.72
C SER A 351 3.86 -2.20 -12.96
N LYS A 352 4.93 -1.43 -13.22
CA LYS A 352 5.00 -0.38 -14.27
C LYS A 352 3.86 0.65 -14.17
N ALA A 353 3.29 0.84 -12.99
CA ALA A 353 2.22 1.81 -12.73
C ALA A 353 2.79 3.12 -12.17
N ALA A 354 2.26 4.26 -12.62
CA ALA A 354 2.63 5.57 -12.10
C ALA A 354 2.12 5.79 -10.66
N ARG A 355 0.90 5.30 -10.38
CA ARG A 355 0.32 5.18 -9.05
C ARG A 355 -0.12 3.73 -8.81
N LEU A 356 0.27 3.18 -7.66
CA LEU A 356 -0.17 1.87 -7.21
C LEU A 356 -0.97 2.00 -5.92
N ILE A 357 -2.18 1.45 -5.92
CA ILE A 357 -3.04 1.35 -4.74
C ILE A 357 -2.97 -0.10 -4.25
N MET A 358 -2.16 -0.35 -3.22
CA MET A 358 -1.99 -1.66 -2.63
C MET A 358 -3.06 -1.90 -1.58
N VAL A 359 -3.96 -2.87 -1.82
CA VAL A 359 -5.14 -3.15 -0.98
C VAL A 359 -4.94 -4.44 -0.21
N PHE A 360 -5.08 -4.39 1.11
CA PHE A 360 -4.87 -5.55 1.99
C PHE A 360 -6.22 -6.17 2.38
N LEU A 361 -6.39 -7.44 2.05
CA LEU A 361 -7.56 -8.21 2.46
C LEU A 361 -7.38 -8.77 3.87
N ASP A 362 -8.48 -8.82 4.61
CA ASP A 362 -8.57 -9.45 5.93
C ASP A 362 -9.63 -10.56 6.00
N SER A 363 -9.94 -11.05 7.22
CA SER A 363 -10.89 -12.14 7.43
C SER A 363 -12.31 -11.86 6.94
N ARG A 364 -12.70 -10.59 6.78
CA ARG A 364 -14.03 -10.22 6.26
C ARG A 364 -14.20 -10.63 4.79
N HIS A 365 -13.09 -10.81 4.08
CA HIS A 365 -13.06 -11.12 2.64
C HIS A 365 -12.90 -12.62 2.35
N MET A 366 -12.79 -13.47 3.38
CA MET A 366 -12.44 -14.89 3.24
C MET A 366 -13.38 -15.69 2.31
N HIS A 367 -14.64 -15.27 2.19
CA HIS A 367 -15.65 -15.93 1.33
C HIS A 367 -16.08 -15.08 0.14
N ALA A 368 -15.50 -13.90 -0.05
CA ALA A 368 -15.83 -13.01 -1.14
C ALA A 368 -15.14 -13.49 -2.43
N SER A 369 -15.89 -13.54 -3.54
CA SER A 369 -15.27 -13.78 -4.84
C SER A 369 -14.42 -12.58 -5.26
N MET A 370 -13.36 -12.81 -6.03
CA MET A 370 -12.51 -11.72 -6.54
C MET A 370 -13.30 -10.67 -7.33
N LYS A 371 -14.29 -11.12 -8.13
CA LYS A 371 -15.20 -10.23 -8.86
C LYS A 371 -15.99 -9.31 -7.93
N LEU A 372 -16.46 -9.84 -6.79
CA LEU A 372 -17.19 -9.06 -5.79
C LEU A 372 -16.28 -8.00 -5.15
N ILE A 373 -15.07 -8.38 -4.79
CA ILE A 373 -14.07 -7.46 -4.21
C ILE A 373 -13.73 -6.34 -5.19
N GLN A 374 -13.48 -6.67 -6.46
CA GLN A 374 -13.20 -5.68 -7.50
C GLN A 374 -14.39 -4.73 -7.71
N SER A 375 -15.62 -5.25 -7.76
CA SER A 375 -16.82 -4.41 -7.93
C SER A 375 -17.07 -3.47 -6.75
N ASP A 376 -16.72 -3.86 -5.53
CA ASP A 376 -16.85 -3.01 -4.34
C ASP A 376 -15.74 -1.95 -4.27
N LEU A 377 -14.51 -2.31 -4.68
CA LEU A 377 -13.36 -1.39 -4.70
C LEU A 377 -13.41 -0.36 -5.82
N SER A 378 -13.94 -0.71 -6.99
CA SER A 378 -13.94 0.13 -8.19
C SER A 378 -14.41 1.57 -7.93
N PRO A 379 -15.61 1.82 -7.35
CA PRO A 379 -16.06 3.18 -7.08
C PRO A 379 -15.17 3.94 -6.09
N LEU A 380 -14.46 3.24 -5.20
CA LEU A 380 -13.60 3.86 -4.19
C LEU A 380 -12.25 4.30 -4.78
N VAL A 381 -11.66 3.47 -5.64
CA VAL A 381 -10.31 3.72 -6.21
C VAL A 381 -10.32 4.73 -7.35
N VAL A 382 -11.44 4.89 -8.05
CA VAL A 382 -11.59 5.91 -9.12
C VAL A 382 -11.35 7.32 -8.57
N HIS A 383 -11.77 7.59 -7.33
CA HIS A 383 -11.53 8.88 -6.66
C HIS A 383 -10.04 9.15 -6.35
N LEU A 384 -9.18 8.14 -6.45
CA LEU A 384 -7.74 8.23 -6.22
C LEU A 384 -6.93 8.21 -7.53
N ALA A 385 -7.60 8.06 -8.67
CA ALA A 385 -6.93 8.02 -9.96
C ALA A 385 -6.52 9.44 -10.41
N PRO A 386 -5.35 9.59 -11.07
CA PRO A 386 -4.96 10.85 -11.69
C PRO A 386 -5.89 11.28 -12.84
N ASP A 387 -5.97 12.58 -13.13
CA ASP A 387 -6.88 13.18 -14.15
C ASP A 387 -6.71 12.64 -15.59
N LYS A 388 -5.62 11.93 -15.88
CA LYS A 388 -5.35 11.34 -17.20
C LYS A 388 -6.11 10.04 -17.47
N VAL A 389 -6.95 9.58 -16.54
CA VAL A 389 -7.75 8.37 -16.67
C VAL A 389 -9.18 8.76 -17.02
N GLU A 390 -9.50 8.88 -18.32
CA GLU A 390 -10.83 9.27 -18.80
C GLU A 390 -11.88 8.12 -18.74
N ASP A 391 -11.45 6.88 -18.44
CA ASP A 391 -12.32 5.69 -18.46
C ASP A 391 -12.09 4.82 -17.21
N GLU A 392 -13.14 4.56 -16.44
CA GLU A 392 -13.13 3.71 -15.24
C GLU A 392 -12.63 2.28 -15.54
N SER A 393 -12.71 1.82 -16.80
CA SER A 393 -12.23 0.51 -17.25
C SER A 393 -10.71 0.39 -17.40
N LEU A 394 -9.95 1.48 -17.22
CA LEU A 394 -8.49 1.53 -17.42
C LEU A 394 -7.64 1.23 -16.19
N ILE A 395 -8.22 1.03 -15.00
CA ILE A 395 -7.45 0.71 -13.79
C ILE A 395 -7.34 -0.82 -13.65
N PRO A 396 -6.19 -1.44 -14.01
CA PRO A 396 -6.02 -2.87 -13.88
C PRO A 396 -5.97 -3.30 -12.41
N TYR A 397 -6.57 -4.45 -12.14
CA TYR A 397 -6.44 -5.15 -10.87
C TYR A 397 -5.40 -6.26 -11.02
N MET A 398 -4.33 -6.15 -10.26
CA MET A 398 -3.29 -7.16 -10.11
C MET A 398 -3.49 -7.89 -8.78
N MET A 399 -3.09 -9.15 -8.75
CA MET A 399 -3.09 -9.97 -7.54
C MET A 399 -1.70 -10.50 -7.29
N ALA A 400 -1.35 -10.66 -6.02
CA ALA A 400 -0.21 -11.47 -5.65
C ALA A 400 -0.53 -12.97 -5.86
N ASP A 401 -0.48 -13.44 -7.11
CA ASP A 401 -0.59 -14.86 -7.47
C ASP A 401 0.79 -15.54 -7.53
N ASP A 402 0.80 -16.85 -7.82
CA ASP A 402 2.00 -17.69 -7.91
C ASP A 402 2.17 -18.35 -9.30
N GLY A 403 1.50 -17.83 -10.34
CA GLY A 403 1.62 -18.30 -11.73
C GLY A 403 1.10 -19.72 -12.02
N VAL A 404 0.32 -20.32 -11.10
CA VAL A 404 -0.19 -21.69 -11.23
C VAL A 404 -1.54 -21.72 -11.96
N LYS A 405 -1.57 -22.33 -13.15
CA LYS A 405 -2.77 -22.55 -13.99
C LYS A 405 -3.74 -23.55 -13.36
N GLN A 406 -3.20 -24.66 -12.84
CA GLN A 406 -3.99 -25.75 -12.24
C GLN A 406 -3.29 -26.28 -11.00
N ARG A 407 -4.06 -26.52 -9.93
CA ARG A 407 -3.58 -27.02 -8.64
C ARG A 407 -4.43 -28.20 -8.18
N ASN A 408 -3.79 -29.30 -7.82
CA ASN A 408 -4.43 -30.47 -7.24
C ASN A 408 -3.75 -30.84 -5.93
N ILE A 409 -4.47 -30.75 -4.80
CA ILE A 409 -3.92 -31.07 -3.49
C ILE A 409 -3.84 -32.59 -3.35
N VAL A 410 -2.63 -33.13 -3.26
CA VAL A 410 -2.36 -34.56 -3.06
C VAL A 410 -2.55 -34.94 -1.60
N GLN A 411 -2.01 -34.14 -0.67
CA GLN A 411 -2.17 -34.37 0.77
C GLN A 411 -2.02 -33.06 1.55
N LYS A 412 -2.81 -32.91 2.62
CA LYS A 412 -2.54 -31.95 3.70
C LYS A 412 -2.05 -32.70 4.93
N ALA A 413 -1.03 -32.18 5.58
CA ALA A 413 -0.50 -32.67 6.84
C ALA A 413 -0.37 -31.52 7.83
N VAL A 414 -0.30 -31.83 9.13
CA VAL A 414 -0.03 -30.83 10.16
C VAL A 414 1.06 -31.38 11.04
N SER A 415 2.15 -30.62 11.14
CA SER A 415 3.24 -30.88 12.08
C SER A 415 3.15 -29.96 13.28
N LYS A 416 3.68 -30.42 14.42
CA LYS A 416 3.88 -29.59 15.62
C LYS A 416 5.00 -28.56 15.45
N ILE A 417 5.97 -28.83 14.57
CA ILE A 417 7.16 -28.00 14.37
C ILE A 417 6.92 -27.05 13.20
N THR A 418 6.58 -27.60 12.03
CA THR A 418 6.39 -26.81 10.80
C THR A 418 5.01 -26.18 10.67
N GLY A 419 4.01 -26.72 11.38
CA GLY A 419 2.61 -26.32 11.20
C GLY A 419 1.95 -27.04 10.02
N PRO A 420 0.94 -26.44 9.36
CA PRO A 420 0.29 -27.05 8.21
C PRO A 420 1.21 -27.12 6.98
N ILE A 421 1.22 -28.29 6.33
CA ILE A 421 2.03 -28.62 5.16
C ILE A 421 1.12 -29.14 4.06
N ILE A 422 1.35 -28.70 2.83
CA ILE A 422 0.59 -29.08 1.64
C ILE A 422 1.53 -29.77 0.65
N VAL A 423 1.12 -30.94 0.17
CA VAL A 423 1.68 -31.60 -1.01
C VAL A 423 0.67 -31.45 -2.14
N GLU A 424 1.09 -30.92 -3.26
CA GLU A 424 0.22 -30.61 -4.38
C GLU A 424 0.90 -30.86 -5.73
N ASP A 425 0.09 -31.20 -6.74
CA ASP A 425 0.49 -31.27 -8.13
C ASP A 425 0.04 -29.99 -8.83
N VAL A 426 0.94 -29.32 -9.53
CA VAL A 426 0.70 -28.04 -10.21
C VAL A 426 1.07 -28.08 -11.68
N VAL A 427 0.36 -27.29 -12.47
CA VAL A 427 0.68 -26.97 -13.86
C VAL A 427 0.79 -25.45 -13.96
N TYR A 428 1.89 -24.97 -14.51
CA TYR A 428 2.15 -23.54 -14.69
C TYR A 428 1.50 -22.99 -15.97
N GLU A 429 1.24 -21.68 -15.99
CA GLU A 429 0.84 -20.98 -17.21
C GLU A 429 2.04 -20.89 -18.18
N SER A 430 1.84 -21.28 -19.45
CA SER A 430 2.88 -21.19 -20.48
C SER A 430 2.71 -19.89 -21.28
N PRO A 431 3.79 -19.10 -21.50
CA PRO A 431 3.71 -17.82 -22.22
C PRO A 431 3.30 -17.95 -23.69
N ASP A 432 3.37 -19.15 -24.30
CA ASP A 432 3.10 -19.38 -25.72
C ASP A 432 1.63 -19.79 -26.04
N GLU A 433 0.75 -19.93 -25.04
CA GLU A 433 -0.61 -20.43 -25.27
C GLU A 433 -1.60 -19.39 -25.82
N GLU A 434 -1.25 -18.09 -25.87
CA GLU A 434 -2.15 -17.07 -26.42
C GLU A 434 -2.38 -17.19 -27.94
N ASN A 435 -1.56 -17.96 -28.68
CA ASN A 435 -1.60 -17.98 -30.15
C ASN A 435 -1.86 -19.34 -30.85
N ASN A 436 -2.05 -20.46 -30.14
CA ASN A 436 -2.29 -21.76 -30.81
C ASN A 436 -3.32 -22.64 -30.09
N SER A 437 -4.61 -22.44 -30.40
CA SER A 437 -5.74 -23.22 -29.88
C SER A 437 -5.90 -24.64 -30.45
N SER A 438 -4.81 -25.33 -30.83
CA SER A 438 -4.92 -26.65 -31.48
C SER A 438 -3.92 -27.75 -31.08
N SER A 439 -3.09 -27.59 -30.04
CA SER A 439 -2.31 -28.72 -29.50
C SER A 439 -2.65 -28.99 -28.03
N THR A 440 -3.40 -30.07 -27.78
CA THR A 440 -3.70 -30.61 -26.44
C THR A 440 -2.51 -31.39 -25.86
N THR A 441 -1.36 -30.73 -25.71
CA THR A 441 -0.30 -31.24 -24.84
C THR A 441 -0.48 -30.58 -23.48
N GLU A 442 -1.05 -31.33 -22.52
CA GLU A 442 -1.06 -30.92 -21.11
C GLU A 442 0.39 -30.58 -20.72
N GLY A 443 0.60 -29.37 -20.18
CA GLY A 443 1.92 -28.90 -19.78
C GLY A 443 2.58 -29.81 -18.73
N PRO A 444 3.90 -29.65 -18.49
CA PRO A 444 4.61 -30.44 -17.47
C PRO A 444 3.95 -30.28 -16.10
N VAL A 445 3.79 -31.40 -15.39
CA VAL A 445 3.22 -31.42 -14.04
C VAL A 445 4.36 -31.49 -13.03
N TYR A 446 4.29 -30.61 -12.03
CA TYR A 446 5.25 -30.55 -10.94
C TYR A 446 4.58 -30.95 -9.64
N ARG A 447 5.28 -31.66 -8.76
CA ARG A 447 4.84 -31.91 -7.39
C ARG A 447 5.58 -30.98 -6.45
N ARG A 448 4.83 -30.23 -5.65
CA ARG A 448 5.38 -29.29 -4.66
C ARG A 448 5.14 -29.74 -3.23
N LEU A 449 6.09 -29.37 -2.37
CA LEU A 449 5.92 -29.31 -0.92
C LEU A 449 5.88 -27.83 -0.53
N VAL A 450 4.81 -27.41 0.17
CA VAL A 450 4.62 -26.01 0.59
C VAL A 450 4.23 -25.98 2.06
N PHE A 451 4.84 -25.09 2.83
CA PHE A 451 4.44 -24.82 4.21
C PHE A 451 3.43 -23.67 4.20
N GLU A 452 2.28 -23.84 4.85
CA GLU A 452 1.22 -22.81 4.82
C GLU A 452 1.65 -21.52 5.52
N ARG A 453 2.58 -21.62 6.49
CA ARG A 453 3.23 -20.46 7.14
C ARG A 453 4.03 -19.59 6.18
N SER A 454 4.43 -20.13 5.02
CA SER A 454 5.22 -19.46 3.99
C SER A 454 4.65 -19.79 2.60
N ALA A 455 3.33 -19.64 2.43
CA ALA A 455 2.62 -20.04 1.22
C ALA A 455 3.12 -19.37 -0.09
N GLY A 456 3.81 -18.23 0.01
CA GLY A 456 4.48 -17.56 -1.12
C GLY A 456 5.87 -18.12 -1.48
N LEU A 457 6.37 -19.11 -0.73
CA LEU A 457 7.65 -19.79 -0.96
C LEU A 457 7.40 -21.30 -1.17
N VAL A 458 7.76 -21.78 -2.35
CA VAL A 458 7.76 -23.22 -2.65
C VAL A 458 9.00 -23.84 -1.99
N GLN A 459 8.79 -24.76 -1.04
CA GLN A 459 9.88 -25.36 -0.26
C GLN A 459 10.65 -26.38 -1.08
N SER A 460 9.94 -27.15 -1.91
CA SER A 460 10.55 -28.08 -2.84
C SER A 460 9.62 -28.34 -4.01
N GLU A 461 10.21 -28.55 -5.18
CA GLU A 461 9.47 -28.86 -6.40
C GLU A 461 10.17 -29.98 -7.17
N ALA A 462 9.38 -30.95 -7.63
CA ALA A 462 9.85 -32.13 -8.35
C ALA A 462 9.12 -32.29 -9.68
N PHE A 463 9.85 -32.71 -10.71
CA PHE A 463 9.27 -33.05 -12.01
C PHE A 463 8.58 -34.42 -11.96
N LEU A 464 7.35 -34.52 -12.45
CA LEU A 464 6.63 -35.78 -12.59
C LEU A 464 6.76 -36.32 -14.01
N THR A 465 7.26 -37.55 -14.14
CA THR A 465 7.30 -38.30 -15.41
C THR A 465 6.21 -39.36 -15.44
N ARG A 466 5.59 -39.59 -16.60
CA ARG A 466 4.71 -40.76 -16.81
C ARG A 466 5.56 -41.97 -17.20
N GLU A 467 5.28 -43.15 -16.65
CA GLU A 467 5.97 -44.38 -17.08
C GLU A 467 5.74 -44.66 -18.58
N GLY A 468 6.85 -44.92 -19.30
CA GLY A 468 6.94 -44.72 -20.73
C GLY A 468 6.28 -45.79 -21.63
N LYS A 469 5.76 -45.33 -22.77
CA LYS A 469 6.15 -45.95 -24.04
C LYS A 469 7.53 -45.40 -24.39
N THR A 470 8.56 -46.22 -24.24
CA THR A 470 9.93 -45.91 -24.64
C THR A 470 10.01 -45.58 -26.14
N GLU A 471 10.79 -44.56 -26.49
CA GLU A 471 10.94 -44.03 -27.86
C GLU A 471 11.73 -44.92 -28.85
N GLN A 472 11.87 -46.22 -28.59
CA GLN A 472 12.63 -47.12 -29.50
C GLN A 472 11.80 -47.85 -30.57
N ASP A 473 10.47 -47.78 -30.53
CA ASP A 473 9.59 -48.53 -31.46
C ASP A 473 8.83 -47.66 -32.48
N LYS A 474 9.49 -46.64 -33.07
CA LYS A 474 8.98 -45.98 -34.29
C LYS A 474 9.53 -46.63 -35.56
N LYS A 475 9.15 -47.88 -35.83
CA LYS A 475 9.15 -48.40 -37.21
C LYS A 475 7.92 -49.27 -37.48
N VAL A 476 7.36 -49.03 -38.68
CA VAL A 476 6.31 -49.78 -39.40
C VAL A 476 4.87 -49.28 -39.18
N LEU A 477 4.48 -48.34 -40.05
CA LEU A 477 3.08 -48.21 -40.52
C LEU A 477 2.68 -49.49 -41.28
N PRO A 478 1.41 -49.93 -41.20
CA PRO A 478 0.52 -49.60 -42.32
C PRO A 478 -0.98 -49.38 -42.01
N SER A 479 -1.55 -48.43 -42.77
CA SER A 479 -2.85 -48.43 -43.46
C SER A 479 -4.17 -48.73 -42.72
N VAL A 480 -4.92 -47.63 -42.48
CA VAL A 480 -6.32 -47.35 -42.90
C VAL A 480 -7.28 -48.54 -43.16
N SER A 481 -8.34 -48.65 -42.36
CA SER A 481 -9.70 -48.95 -42.85
C SER A 481 -10.85 -48.52 -41.92
N LYS A 482 -11.49 -47.41 -42.30
CA LYS A 482 -12.92 -47.04 -42.31
C LYS A 482 -13.95 -47.65 -41.31
N LYS A 483 -14.60 -46.71 -40.60
CA LYS A 483 -16.07 -46.50 -40.37
C LYS A 483 -16.91 -47.58 -39.64
N LYS A 484 -17.58 -47.18 -38.54
CA LYS A 484 -18.99 -46.72 -38.55
C LYS A 484 -19.49 -46.23 -37.18
N LYS A 485 -20.41 -45.26 -37.25
CA LYS A 485 -21.16 -44.56 -36.19
C LYS A 485 -22.05 -45.52 -35.35
N GLY A 486 -22.21 -45.21 -34.06
CA GLY A 486 -23.24 -45.77 -33.20
C GLY A 486 -23.34 -45.08 -31.83
N THR A 487 -24.33 -44.20 -31.70
CA THR A 487 -24.95 -43.59 -30.51
C THR A 487 -24.85 -44.36 -29.18
N LYS A 488 -24.47 -43.69 -28.09
CA LYS A 488 -24.81 -43.97 -26.66
C LYS A 488 -24.55 -42.69 -25.84
N LYS A 489 -25.56 -41.96 -25.35
CA LYS A 489 -26.35 -42.18 -24.13
C LYS A 489 -25.50 -42.16 -22.86
N ASN A 490 -25.76 -41.12 -22.05
CA ASN A 490 -25.26 -40.86 -20.70
C ASN A 490 -24.98 -42.15 -19.92
N ASN A 491 -23.72 -42.34 -19.54
CA ASN A 491 -23.37 -43.07 -18.35
C ASN A 491 -22.28 -42.28 -17.63
N LEU A 492 -22.62 -41.82 -16.43
CA LEU A 492 -21.68 -41.51 -15.36
C LEU A 492 -20.68 -42.67 -15.26
N CYS A 493 -19.46 -42.45 -15.73
CA CYS A 493 -18.33 -43.27 -15.32
C CYS A 493 -17.59 -42.47 -14.25
N ARG A 494 -17.73 -42.94 -13.01
CA ARG A 494 -16.74 -42.73 -11.95
C ARG A 494 -15.37 -43.11 -12.52
N ALA A 495 -14.57 -42.11 -12.91
CA ALA A 495 -13.15 -42.29 -13.09
C ALA A 495 -12.51 -42.16 -11.72
N SER A 496 -12.50 -43.28 -11.00
CA SER A 496 -11.44 -43.54 -10.03
C SER A 496 -10.18 -43.83 -10.84
N ASP A 497 -9.56 -42.80 -11.41
CA ASP A 497 -8.27 -42.96 -12.07
C ASP A 497 -7.18 -42.81 -11.02
N SER A 498 -6.53 -43.94 -10.81
CA SER A 498 -5.40 -44.17 -9.94
C SER A 498 -4.29 -43.15 -10.16
N THR A 499 -3.87 -42.48 -9.09
CA THR A 499 -2.67 -41.64 -9.00
C THR A 499 -1.35 -42.43 -9.15
N SER A 500 -1.36 -43.59 -9.80
CA SER A 500 -0.26 -44.56 -9.83
C SER A 500 0.72 -44.42 -11.01
N ASP A 501 0.46 -43.55 -11.99
CA ASP A 501 1.22 -43.56 -13.25
C ASP A 501 2.34 -42.51 -13.33
N PHE A 502 2.52 -41.70 -12.27
CA PHE A 502 3.55 -40.67 -12.23
C PHE A 502 4.67 -41.00 -11.24
N ARG A 503 5.91 -40.89 -11.70
CA ARG A 503 7.12 -41.10 -10.89
C ARG A 503 7.98 -39.85 -10.88
N ILE A 504 8.59 -39.58 -9.73
CA ILE A 504 9.54 -38.48 -9.54
C ILE A 504 10.83 -38.82 -10.27
N ASP A 505 11.32 -37.89 -11.08
CA ASP A 505 12.61 -38.01 -11.75
C ASP A 505 13.71 -37.37 -10.89
N HIS A 506 14.48 -38.21 -10.20
CA HIS A 506 15.62 -37.77 -9.37
C HIS A 506 16.89 -37.47 -10.18
N THR A 507 16.87 -37.64 -11.51
CA THR A 507 18.00 -37.28 -12.38
C THR A 507 17.96 -35.81 -12.81
N ARG A 508 16.93 -35.06 -12.38
CA ARG A 508 16.72 -33.66 -12.70
C ARG A 508 16.40 -32.86 -11.44
N LEU A 509 16.87 -31.61 -11.41
CA LEU A 509 16.52 -30.64 -10.37
C LEU A 509 15.58 -29.60 -10.99
N ALA A 510 14.40 -29.41 -10.40
CA ALA A 510 13.46 -28.38 -10.86
C ALA A 510 13.90 -26.97 -10.42
N SER A 511 14.54 -26.88 -9.25
CA SER A 511 15.03 -25.61 -8.71
C SER A 511 16.47 -25.33 -9.14
N SER A 512 16.72 -24.12 -9.66
CA SER A 512 18.05 -23.77 -10.18
C SER A 512 19.09 -23.61 -9.07
N TYR A 513 18.71 -23.24 -7.84
CA TYR A 513 19.66 -23.12 -6.73
C TYR A 513 20.25 -24.45 -6.27
N HIS A 514 19.52 -25.57 -6.38
CA HIS A 514 20.11 -26.89 -6.15
C HIS A 514 21.23 -27.18 -7.16
N THR A 515 21.09 -26.73 -8.41
CA THR A 515 22.16 -26.80 -9.42
C THR A 515 23.30 -25.86 -9.05
N GLY A 516 22.99 -24.71 -8.44
CA GLY A 516 23.97 -23.80 -7.86
C GLY A 516 24.79 -24.41 -6.73
N ILE A 517 24.15 -25.10 -5.78
CA ILE A 517 24.82 -25.86 -4.70
C ILE A 517 25.82 -26.86 -5.28
N LEU A 518 25.39 -27.65 -6.26
CA LEU A 518 26.25 -28.61 -6.94
C LEU A 518 27.42 -27.95 -7.68
N SER A 519 27.19 -26.79 -8.28
CA SER A 519 28.26 -26.01 -8.93
C SER A 519 29.38 -25.65 -7.93
N GLY A 520 29.05 -25.42 -6.66
CA GLY A 520 30.04 -25.18 -5.60
C GLY A 520 31.03 -26.31 -5.37
N PHE A 521 30.66 -27.56 -5.68
CA PHE A 521 31.55 -28.72 -5.51
C PHE A 521 32.77 -28.62 -6.45
N SER A 522 32.68 -27.82 -7.53
CA SER A 522 33.80 -27.57 -8.43
C SER A 522 34.96 -26.85 -7.73
N LEU A 523 34.67 -26.05 -6.69
CA LEU A 523 35.67 -25.33 -5.91
C LEU A 523 36.63 -26.27 -5.15
N ILE A 524 36.17 -27.49 -4.86
CA ILE A 524 36.94 -28.53 -4.18
C ILE A 524 37.14 -29.79 -5.04
N ALA A 525 36.89 -29.72 -6.35
CA ALA A 525 36.95 -30.89 -7.25
C ALA A 525 38.29 -31.64 -7.19
N SER A 526 39.41 -30.92 -7.07
CA SER A 526 40.74 -31.55 -6.92
C SER A 526 40.89 -32.32 -5.60
N SER A 527 40.34 -31.78 -4.50
CA SER A 527 40.33 -32.46 -3.20
C SER A 527 39.42 -33.69 -3.24
N LEU A 528 38.23 -33.57 -3.84
CA LEU A 528 37.31 -34.69 -4.04
C LEU A 528 37.94 -35.81 -4.86
N LYS A 529 38.57 -35.47 -5.99
CA LYS A 529 39.26 -36.44 -6.83
C LYS A 529 40.38 -37.15 -6.07
N THR A 530 41.18 -36.41 -5.31
CA THR A 530 42.28 -36.99 -4.50
C THR A 530 41.73 -37.94 -3.45
N ALA A 531 40.65 -37.57 -2.75
CA ALA A 531 40.00 -38.42 -1.76
C ALA A 531 39.46 -39.72 -2.38
N VAL A 532 38.77 -39.61 -3.52
CA VAL A 532 38.23 -40.76 -4.26
C VAL A 532 39.36 -41.69 -4.76
N GLU A 533 40.43 -41.15 -5.33
CA GLU A 533 41.60 -41.92 -5.77
C GLU A 533 42.34 -42.60 -4.61
N ALA A 534 42.35 -41.98 -3.43
CA ALA A 534 42.92 -42.52 -2.21
C ALA A 534 42.00 -43.53 -1.48
N GLY A 535 40.76 -43.71 -1.94
CA GLY A 535 39.74 -44.52 -1.26
C GLY A 535 39.28 -43.93 0.08
N GLU A 536 39.48 -42.63 0.28
CA GLU A 536 39.02 -41.88 1.45
C GLU A 536 37.51 -41.64 1.36
N LYS A 537 36.86 -41.50 2.52
CA LYS A 537 35.42 -41.19 2.57
C LYS A 537 35.18 -39.73 2.25
N VAL A 538 34.16 -39.47 1.44
CA VAL A 538 33.63 -38.12 1.19
C VAL A 538 32.25 -38.04 1.82
N LYS A 539 32.13 -37.31 2.93
CA LYS A 539 30.89 -37.18 3.68
C LYS A 539 30.23 -35.84 3.40
N VAL A 540 28.96 -35.89 3.04
CA VAL A 540 28.11 -34.70 2.84
C VAL A 540 27.04 -34.69 3.91
N VAL A 541 27.03 -33.66 4.75
CA VAL A 541 25.97 -33.41 5.71
C VAL A 541 25.06 -32.33 5.15
N ILE A 542 23.78 -32.64 5.01
CA ILE A 542 22.75 -31.69 4.53
C ILE A 542 21.82 -31.40 5.69
N VAL A 543 21.71 -30.14 6.09
CA VAL A 543 20.76 -29.68 7.10
C VAL A 543 19.54 -29.12 6.42
N GLY A 544 18.38 -29.74 6.65
CA GLY A 544 17.13 -29.51 5.92
C GLY A 544 16.94 -30.54 4.81
N LEU A 545 15.89 -31.35 4.92
CA LEU A 545 15.56 -32.36 3.90
C LEU A 545 14.66 -31.78 2.80
N GLY A 546 13.67 -30.98 3.19
CA GLY A 546 12.57 -30.59 2.30
C GLY A 546 11.86 -31.83 1.73
N ALA A 547 11.65 -31.87 0.41
CA ALA A 547 11.15 -33.06 -0.27
C ALA A 547 12.20 -34.15 -0.52
N GLY A 548 13.45 -33.96 -0.10
CA GLY A 548 14.55 -34.92 -0.28
C GLY A 548 15.15 -34.95 -1.69
N LEU A 549 14.91 -33.93 -2.51
CA LEU A 549 15.31 -33.92 -3.91
C LEU A 549 16.81 -33.72 -4.11
N LEU A 550 17.42 -32.79 -3.38
CA LEU A 550 18.86 -32.56 -3.40
C LEU A 550 19.66 -33.81 -2.97
N PRO A 551 19.42 -34.45 -1.80
CA PRO A 551 20.15 -35.65 -1.42
C PRO A 551 19.94 -36.82 -2.40
N MET A 552 18.72 -37.04 -2.89
CA MET A 552 18.46 -38.08 -3.90
C MET A 552 19.22 -37.81 -5.21
N PHE A 553 19.26 -36.57 -5.66
CA PHE A 553 20.00 -36.17 -6.85
C PHE A 553 21.51 -36.38 -6.67
N LEU A 554 22.08 -35.94 -5.52
CA LEU A 554 23.50 -36.14 -5.22
C LEU A 554 23.85 -37.62 -5.13
N HIS A 555 22.98 -38.44 -4.54
CA HIS A 555 23.15 -39.88 -4.44
C HIS A 555 23.22 -40.55 -5.83
N GLU A 556 22.34 -40.15 -6.75
CA GLU A 556 22.34 -40.67 -8.13
C GLU A 556 23.50 -40.13 -8.97
N CYS A 557 23.83 -38.84 -8.83
CA CYS A 557 24.84 -38.16 -9.64
C CYS A 557 26.28 -38.47 -9.20
N LEU A 558 26.53 -38.59 -7.89
CA LEU A 558 27.84 -38.75 -7.27
C LEU A 558 27.82 -39.95 -6.29
N PRO A 559 27.84 -41.21 -6.80
CA PRO A 559 27.61 -42.41 -5.98
C PRO A 559 28.73 -42.74 -4.98
N PHE A 560 29.83 -41.99 -4.99
CA PHE A 560 30.92 -42.13 -4.00
C PHE A 560 30.64 -41.37 -2.70
N LEU A 561 29.61 -40.52 -2.65
CA LEU A 561 29.28 -39.72 -1.47
C LEU A 561 28.62 -40.57 -0.38
N GLN A 562 29.00 -40.32 0.87
CA GLN A 562 28.25 -40.72 2.05
C GLN A 562 27.41 -39.54 2.52
N ILE A 563 26.08 -39.63 2.38
CA ILE A 563 25.14 -38.54 2.62
C ILE A 563 24.41 -38.76 3.95
N GLU A 564 24.52 -37.78 4.85
CA GLU A 564 23.73 -37.72 6.08
C GLU A 564 22.85 -36.47 6.03
N VAL A 565 21.54 -36.66 6.09
CA VAL A 565 20.56 -35.56 6.13
C VAL A 565 20.07 -35.37 7.55
N ILE A 566 20.08 -34.14 8.05
CA ILE A 566 19.55 -33.76 9.36
C ILE A 566 18.26 -32.98 9.13
N GLU A 567 17.13 -33.56 9.51
CA GLU A 567 15.81 -32.93 9.38
C GLU A 567 15.20 -32.73 10.77
N LEU A 568 14.70 -31.53 11.03
CA LEU A 568 14.12 -31.17 12.32
C LEU A 568 12.75 -31.83 12.49
N ASP A 569 11.98 -31.93 11.41
CA ASP A 569 10.58 -32.33 11.43
C ASP A 569 10.35 -33.75 10.86
N PRO A 570 9.98 -34.74 11.69
CA PRO A 570 9.72 -36.10 11.21
C PRO A 570 8.57 -36.18 10.21
N VAL A 571 7.61 -35.24 10.25
CA VAL A 571 6.50 -35.21 9.27
C VAL A 571 7.00 -34.87 7.87
N VAL A 572 8.02 -34.01 7.75
CA VAL A 572 8.65 -33.67 6.47
C VAL A 572 9.33 -34.91 5.87
N VAL A 573 10.04 -35.69 6.70
CA VAL A 573 10.64 -36.97 6.28
C VAL A 573 9.59 -37.96 5.77
N ASP A 574 8.48 -38.11 6.50
CA ASP A 574 7.40 -39.01 6.09
C ASP A 574 6.78 -38.58 4.76
N LEU A 575 6.59 -37.28 4.53
CA LEU A 575 6.08 -36.74 3.26
C LEU A 575 7.07 -36.96 2.11
N ALA A 576 8.36 -36.71 2.34
CA ALA A 576 9.44 -36.96 1.36
C ALA A 576 9.46 -38.42 0.92
N LYS A 577 9.42 -39.36 1.87
CA LYS A 577 9.37 -40.81 1.59
C LYS A 577 8.11 -41.20 0.83
N LYS A 578 6.95 -40.67 1.24
CA LYS A 578 5.65 -41.08 0.72
C LYS A 578 5.35 -40.53 -0.68
N HIS A 579 5.70 -39.27 -0.95
CA HIS A 579 5.22 -38.55 -2.14
C HIS A 579 6.32 -38.13 -3.11
N PHE A 580 7.57 -38.09 -2.63
CA PHE A 580 8.71 -37.61 -3.40
C PHE A 580 9.77 -38.68 -3.68
N GLY A 581 9.56 -39.92 -3.22
CA GLY A 581 10.47 -41.04 -3.55
C GLY A 581 11.79 -41.05 -2.78
N PHE A 582 11.90 -40.33 -1.67
CA PHE A 582 13.10 -40.36 -0.82
C PHE A 582 13.32 -41.76 -0.21
N ILE A 583 14.52 -42.31 -0.37
CA ILE A 583 14.88 -43.66 0.09
C ILE A 583 16.19 -43.61 0.86
N GLU A 584 16.28 -44.33 1.98
CA GLU A 584 17.53 -44.51 2.72
C GLU A 584 18.19 -45.84 2.36
N ASP A 585 19.52 -45.86 2.30
CA ASP A 585 20.31 -47.07 2.07
C ASP A 585 21.61 -47.08 2.91
N GLN A 586 22.67 -47.75 2.46
CA GLN A 586 23.94 -47.80 3.19
C GLN A 586 24.75 -46.50 3.07
N GLN A 587 24.55 -45.73 2.00
CA GLN A 587 25.30 -44.51 1.69
C GLN A 587 24.48 -43.24 1.97
N MET A 588 23.15 -43.33 2.05
CA MET A 588 22.27 -42.21 2.38
C MET A 588 21.38 -42.49 3.59
N LYS A 589 21.50 -41.65 4.62
CA LYS A 589 20.73 -41.73 5.87
C LYS A 589 20.07 -40.41 6.22
N VAL A 590 18.90 -40.47 6.88
CA VAL A 590 18.26 -39.30 7.49
C VAL A 590 18.22 -39.45 9.01
N HIS A 591 18.52 -38.37 9.71
CA HIS A 591 18.48 -38.27 11.16
C HIS A 591 17.49 -37.17 11.55
N ILE A 592 16.57 -37.52 12.47
CA ILE A 592 15.67 -36.52 13.05
C ILE A 592 16.41 -35.76 14.15
N GLY A 593 16.61 -34.46 13.97
CA GLY A 593 17.34 -33.66 14.94
C GLY A 593 17.58 -32.21 14.52
N ASP A 594 18.11 -31.45 15.47
CA ASP A 594 18.53 -30.07 15.24
C ASP A 594 19.91 -30.05 14.58
N GLY A 595 20.01 -29.43 13.40
CA GLY A 595 21.25 -29.34 12.63
C GLY A 595 22.34 -28.51 13.31
N VAL A 596 21.98 -27.44 14.03
CA VAL A 596 22.92 -26.63 14.82
C VAL A 596 23.54 -27.50 15.90
N LYS A 597 22.70 -28.22 16.65
CA LYS A 597 23.14 -29.14 17.71
C LYS A 597 23.99 -30.29 17.16
N TYR A 598 23.61 -30.85 16.01
CA TYR A 598 24.36 -31.93 15.37
C TYR A 598 25.80 -31.51 15.04
N VAL A 599 25.98 -30.31 14.48
CA VAL A 599 27.33 -29.80 14.15
C VAL A 599 28.16 -29.60 15.42
N PHE A 600 27.60 -28.99 16.47
CA PHE A 600 28.29 -28.82 17.76
C PHE A 600 28.70 -30.17 18.39
N GLU A 601 27.78 -31.13 18.48
CA GLU A 601 28.09 -32.44 19.07
C GLU A 601 29.10 -33.23 18.25
N SER A 602 29.13 -33.05 16.92
CA SER A 602 30.08 -33.73 16.05
C SER A 602 31.51 -33.21 16.27
N THR A 603 31.67 -31.90 16.49
CA THR A 603 32.99 -31.31 16.79
C THR A 603 33.55 -31.77 18.14
N GLU A 604 32.70 -32.10 19.12
CA GLU A 604 33.16 -32.59 20.44
C GLU A 604 33.58 -34.07 20.45
N ARG A 605 33.07 -34.86 19.51
CA ARG A 605 33.29 -36.33 19.47
C ARG A 605 34.54 -36.75 18.70
N GLU A 606 35.17 -35.85 17.96
CA GLU A 606 36.29 -36.20 17.10
C GLU A 606 37.65 -36.16 17.82
N ASN A 607 38.11 -37.36 18.18
CA ASN A 607 39.50 -37.70 18.47
C ASN A 607 40.02 -38.75 17.47
N ASP A 608 39.34 -38.92 16.33
CA ASP A 608 39.59 -40.03 15.39
C ASP A 608 40.43 -39.57 14.19
N ASN A 609 41.53 -40.29 13.95
CA ASN A 609 42.58 -39.97 12.97
C ASN A 609 42.19 -40.33 11.52
N SER A 610 40.89 -40.41 11.22
CA SER A 610 40.40 -40.81 9.90
C SER A 610 40.49 -39.65 8.90
N LYS A 611 41.17 -39.88 7.77
CA LYS A 611 41.15 -38.95 6.63
C LYS A 611 39.78 -39.01 5.95
N GLU A 612 38.96 -37.99 6.18
CA GLU A 612 37.63 -37.84 5.58
C GLU A 612 37.50 -36.41 5.02
N THR A 613 36.95 -36.28 3.81
CA THR A 613 36.61 -34.97 3.24
C THR A 613 35.16 -34.64 3.58
N ARG A 614 34.90 -33.50 4.23
CA ARG A 614 33.56 -33.11 4.69
C ARG A 614 33.00 -31.91 3.94
N ILE A 615 31.74 -32.04 3.55
CA ILE A 615 30.92 -30.96 2.98
C ILE A 615 29.73 -30.75 3.90
N LEU A 616 29.45 -29.50 4.24
CA LEU A 616 28.28 -29.10 5.02
C LEU A 616 27.40 -28.20 4.16
N VAL A 617 26.18 -28.65 3.88
CA VAL A 617 25.17 -27.91 3.13
C VAL A 617 24.03 -27.50 4.07
N ILE A 618 23.75 -26.21 4.15
CA ILE A 618 22.63 -25.65 4.91
C ILE A 618 21.54 -25.25 3.93
N ASP A 619 20.41 -25.95 3.97
CA ASP A 619 19.21 -25.67 3.18
C ASP A 619 17.96 -25.72 4.09
N ALA A 620 18.01 -24.94 5.17
CA ALA A 620 16.96 -24.88 6.18
C ALA A 620 16.35 -23.47 6.24
N ASP A 621 15.03 -23.38 6.04
CA ASP A 621 14.30 -22.10 6.02
C ASP A 621 14.02 -21.53 7.42
N SER A 622 13.78 -20.22 7.47
CA SER A 622 13.31 -19.52 8.67
C SER A 622 11.78 -19.52 8.73
N SER A 623 11.22 -19.71 9.93
CA SER A 623 9.80 -19.51 10.17
C SER A 623 9.40 -18.03 10.32
N ASP A 624 10.37 -17.14 10.53
CA ASP A 624 10.16 -15.70 10.64
C ASP A 624 10.37 -14.98 9.30
N LEU A 625 9.26 -14.68 8.63
CA LEU A 625 9.24 -13.96 7.35
C LEU A 625 9.38 -12.44 7.47
N SER A 626 9.43 -11.89 8.69
CA SER A 626 9.51 -10.44 8.94
C SER A 626 10.95 -9.91 8.97
N SER A 627 11.92 -10.76 9.29
CA SER A 627 13.34 -10.40 9.45
C SER A 627 14.06 -9.96 8.17
N GLY A 628 13.47 -10.23 6.99
CA GLY A 628 14.12 -10.03 5.69
C GLY A 628 15.13 -11.13 5.30
N LEU A 629 15.40 -12.10 6.18
CA LEU A 629 16.15 -13.33 5.90
C LEU A 629 15.19 -14.54 5.91
N THR A 630 14.95 -15.12 4.74
CA THR A 630 14.05 -16.27 4.60
C THR A 630 14.80 -17.59 4.65
N CYS A 631 16.01 -17.64 4.08
CA CYS A 631 16.90 -18.80 4.15
C CYS A 631 18.35 -18.30 4.20
N PRO A 632 19.23 -18.86 5.04
CA PRO A 632 18.94 -19.91 6.02
C PRO A 632 18.26 -19.36 7.28
N HIS A 633 17.83 -20.23 8.20
CA HIS A 633 17.46 -19.81 9.55
C HIS A 633 18.63 -19.03 10.22
N PRO A 634 18.37 -17.89 10.91
CA PRO A 634 19.43 -17.01 11.43
C PRO A 634 20.53 -17.71 12.24
N ASN A 635 20.19 -18.70 13.07
CA ASN A 635 21.17 -19.47 13.86
C ASN A 635 22.29 -20.13 13.02
N PHE A 636 22.08 -20.39 11.72
CA PHE A 636 23.11 -20.97 10.85
C PHE A 636 24.10 -19.95 10.27
N VAL A 637 23.88 -18.65 10.51
CA VAL A 637 24.74 -17.54 10.06
C VAL A 637 25.24 -16.67 11.21
N GLU A 638 25.01 -17.12 12.45
CA GLU A 638 25.62 -16.54 13.63
C GLU A 638 27.10 -16.96 13.74
N GLU A 639 27.93 -16.06 14.24
CA GLU A 639 29.38 -16.25 14.36
C GLU A 639 29.75 -17.53 15.12
N VAL A 640 29.00 -17.87 16.18
CA VAL A 640 29.23 -19.06 17.01
C VAL A 640 29.06 -20.34 16.19
N PHE A 641 27.97 -20.44 15.41
CA PHE A 641 27.74 -21.59 14.55
C PHE A 641 28.76 -21.67 13.42
N LEU A 642 29.06 -20.53 12.76
CA LEU A 642 30.01 -20.49 11.66
C LEU A 642 31.41 -20.96 12.08
N LYS A 643 31.85 -20.64 13.30
CA LYS A 643 33.12 -21.14 13.87
C LYS A 643 33.11 -22.66 14.02
N SER A 644 32.06 -23.23 14.61
CA SER A 644 31.93 -24.68 14.74
C SER A 644 31.76 -25.38 13.39
N ALA A 645 31.08 -24.75 12.42
CA ALA A 645 31.02 -25.25 11.05
C ALA A 645 32.42 -25.30 10.40
N LYS A 646 33.27 -24.28 10.61
CA LYS A 646 34.66 -24.28 10.13
C LYS A 646 35.50 -25.39 10.76
N GLU A 647 35.31 -25.67 12.04
CA GLU A 647 35.99 -26.77 12.75
C GLU A 647 35.49 -28.15 12.33
N PHE A 648 34.20 -28.27 12.06
CA PHE A 648 33.58 -29.49 11.54
C PHE A 648 34.13 -29.87 10.16
N LEU A 649 34.45 -28.88 9.32
CA LEU A 649 34.99 -29.11 7.98
C LEU A 649 36.45 -29.60 8.04
N SER A 650 36.75 -30.61 7.24
CA SER A 650 38.12 -31.09 7.04
C SER A 650 38.95 -30.09 6.21
N GLN A 651 40.26 -30.31 6.14
CA GLN A 651 41.10 -29.62 5.16
C GLN A 651 40.63 -30.00 3.73
N GLY A 652 40.28 -29.00 2.92
CA GLY A 652 39.67 -29.24 1.59
C GLY A 652 38.16 -29.46 1.60
N GLY A 653 37.51 -29.26 2.76
CA GLY A 653 36.06 -29.26 2.89
C GLY A 653 35.39 -28.00 2.36
N LEU A 654 34.06 -28.06 2.27
CA LEU A 654 33.22 -27.01 1.70
C LEU A 654 31.99 -26.76 2.58
N PHE A 655 31.78 -25.49 2.95
CA PHE A 655 30.51 -25.00 3.48
C PHE A 655 29.67 -24.45 2.33
N VAL A 656 28.39 -24.80 2.28
CA VAL A 656 27.43 -24.27 1.31
C VAL A 656 26.17 -23.84 2.06
N THR A 657 25.64 -22.67 1.75
CA THR A 657 24.33 -22.24 2.27
C THR A 657 23.53 -21.52 1.20
N ASN A 658 22.23 -21.80 1.16
CA ASN A 658 21.27 -21.08 0.34
C ASN A 658 20.89 -19.78 1.05
N LEU A 659 21.19 -18.63 0.45
CA LEU A 659 20.84 -17.31 0.96
C LEU A 659 19.66 -16.74 0.16
N VAL A 660 18.52 -16.67 0.82
CA VAL A 660 17.33 -15.97 0.34
C VAL A 660 17.09 -14.79 1.27
N SER A 661 17.55 -13.61 0.84
CA SER A 661 17.29 -12.35 1.53
C SER A 661 16.85 -11.30 0.53
N ARG A 662 15.73 -10.65 0.83
CA ARG A 662 15.23 -9.52 0.04
C ARG A 662 15.72 -8.16 0.58
N SER A 663 16.38 -8.17 1.74
CA SER A 663 16.98 -6.98 2.36
C SER A 663 18.49 -6.94 2.09
N ALA A 664 18.93 -5.92 1.37
CA ALA A 664 20.35 -5.73 1.08
C ALA A 664 21.20 -5.61 2.37
N ALA A 665 20.68 -4.94 3.40
CA ALA A 665 21.37 -4.78 4.68
C ALA A 665 21.56 -6.12 5.41
N VAL A 666 20.52 -6.96 5.42
CA VAL A 666 20.58 -8.28 6.06
C VAL A 666 21.52 -9.20 5.29
N ARG A 667 21.46 -9.18 3.96
CA ARG A 667 22.41 -9.89 3.08
C ARG A 667 23.87 -9.51 3.40
N GLU A 668 24.19 -8.21 3.45
CA GLU A 668 25.56 -7.74 3.76
C GLU A 668 26.00 -8.16 5.17
N THR A 669 25.08 -8.19 6.14
CA THR A 669 25.38 -8.65 7.50
C THR A 669 25.78 -10.13 7.54
N VAL A 670 25.04 -11.00 6.84
CA VAL A 670 25.37 -12.43 6.71
C VAL A 670 26.75 -12.61 6.06
N ILE A 671 27.01 -11.89 4.97
CA ILE A 671 28.31 -11.93 4.28
C ILE A 671 29.44 -11.47 5.21
N SER A 672 29.22 -10.43 6.01
CA SER A 672 30.20 -9.93 6.97
C SER A 672 30.56 -10.99 8.01
N HIS A 673 29.58 -11.64 8.65
CA HIS A 673 29.83 -12.70 9.62
C HIS A 673 30.61 -13.88 9.00
N MET A 674 30.27 -14.27 7.77
CA MET A 674 30.99 -15.33 7.08
C MET A 674 32.44 -14.95 6.76
N LYS A 675 32.71 -13.69 6.39
CA LYS A 675 34.08 -13.18 6.12
C LYS A 675 34.95 -13.12 7.38
N GLU A 676 34.37 -12.92 8.56
CA GLU A 676 35.11 -12.95 9.82
C GLU A 676 35.63 -14.36 10.17
N VAL A 677 34.93 -15.39 9.70
CA VAL A 677 35.26 -16.79 10.00
C VAL A 677 36.04 -17.46 8.86
N PHE A 678 35.67 -17.24 7.59
CA PHE A 678 36.24 -17.94 6.43
C PHE A 678 37.11 -17.03 5.55
N ASP A 679 38.32 -17.49 5.24
CA ASP A 679 39.29 -16.74 4.42
C ASP A 679 38.94 -16.72 2.91
N HIS A 680 38.13 -17.68 2.47
CA HIS A 680 37.77 -17.90 1.07
C HIS A 680 36.25 -18.05 0.94
N LEU A 681 35.58 -16.95 0.60
CA LEU A 681 34.14 -16.88 0.39
C LEU A 681 33.81 -16.63 -1.09
N PHE A 682 32.82 -17.34 -1.60
CA PHE A 682 32.31 -17.21 -2.97
C PHE A 682 30.78 -17.10 -2.94
N SER A 683 30.23 -16.51 -3.98
CA SER A 683 28.79 -16.35 -4.20
C SER A 683 28.43 -16.76 -5.62
N LEU A 684 27.24 -17.32 -5.79
CA LEU A 684 26.61 -17.55 -7.07
C LEU A 684 25.22 -16.93 -7.03
N GLN A 685 25.05 -15.82 -7.73
CA GLN A 685 23.73 -15.25 -8.00
C GLN A 685 23.10 -15.99 -9.18
N LEU A 686 21.88 -16.46 -9.00
CA LEU A 686 21.13 -17.12 -10.07
C LEU A 686 20.27 -16.07 -10.77
N GLU A 687 20.34 -16.03 -12.10
CA GLU A 687 19.50 -15.14 -12.90
C GLU A 687 18.03 -15.54 -12.71
N GLU A 688 17.16 -14.54 -12.54
CA GLU A 688 15.69 -14.70 -12.37
C GLU A 688 15.22 -15.29 -11.03
N GLU A 689 16.12 -15.66 -10.10
CA GLU A 689 15.77 -16.12 -8.74
C GLU A 689 16.31 -15.18 -7.64
N VAL A 690 15.60 -15.13 -6.50
CA VAL A 690 16.04 -14.38 -5.30
C VAL A 690 17.18 -15.11 -4.57
N ASN A 691 17.42 -16.37 -4.90
CA ASN A 691 18.41 -17.23 -4.27
C ASN A 691 19.84 -16.85 -4.68
N GLU A 692 20.69 -16.61 -3.68
CA GLU A 692 22.14 -16.51 -3.80
C GLU A 692 22.74 -17.71 -3.07
N VAL A 693 23.59 -18.50 -3.73
CA VAL A 693 24.28 -19.62 -3.05
C VAL A 693 25.64 -19.15 -2.58
N LEU A 694 25.90 -19.24 -1.28
CA LEU A 694 27.18 -18.88 -0.68
C LEU A 694 28.04 -20.11 -0.42
N PHE A 695 29.33 -20.00 -0.70
CA PHE A 695 30.30 -21.08 -0.54
C PHE A 695 31.50 -20.61 0.28
N ALA A 696 31.91 -21.38 1.27
CA ALA A 696 33.12 -21.09 2.03
C ALA A 696 34.06 -22.30 2.08
N CYS A 697 35.34 -22.07 1.81
CA CYS A 697 36.37 -23.11 1.75
C CYS A 697 37.38 -22.99 2.91
N THR A 698 37.91 -24.11 3.39
CA THR A 698 38.93 -24.16 4.45
C THR A 698 40.38 -24.14 3.93
N ASN A 699 40.59 -24.28 2.62
CA ASN A 699 41.92 -24.34 2.03
C ASN A 699 42.63 -22.98 2.00
N LYS A 700 43.91 -22.95 2.40
CA LYS A 700 44.79 -21.76 2.34
C LYS A 700 45.41 -21.48 0.97
N THR A 701 45.32 -22.43 0.04
CA THR A 701 45.90 -22.32 -1.31
C THR A 701 44.92 -21.63 -2.26
N LYS A 702 45.45 -20.87 -3.24
CA LYS A 702 44.63 -20.26 -4.31
C LYS A 702 43.77 -21.34 -4.97
N ILE A 703 42.46 -21.23 -4.82
CA ILE A 703 41.49 -22.00 -5.59
C ILE A 703 41.54 -21.46 -7.02
N GLU A 704 42.11 -22.23 -7.94
CA GLU A 704 42.04 -21.95 -9.37
C GLU A 704 40.63 -22.31 -9.85
N THR A 705 39.83 -21.32 -10.22
CA THR A 705 38.45 -21.47 -10.74
C THR A 705 38.37 -22.18 -12.10
N GLU A 706 39.48 -22.72 -12.62
CA GLU A 706 39.60 -23.18 -14.01
C GLU A 706 39.39 -24.69 -14.22
N LYS A 707 39.00 -25.49 -13.20
CA LYS A 707 38.90 -26.97 -13.33
C LYS A 707 37.49 -27.55 -13.18
N SER A 708 36.47 -26.96 -13.82
CA SER A 708 35.13 -27.59 -13.95
C SER A 708 35.20 -29.03 -14.51
N ILE A 709 36.18 -29.29 -15.38
CA ILE A 709 36.44 -30.57 -16.04
C ILE A 709 36.71 -31.73 -15.05
N ASP A 710 37.23 -31.46 -13.85
CA ASP A 710 37.52 -32.52 -12.88
C ASP A 710 36.27 -33.00 -12.12
N LEU A 711 35.26 -32.14 -11.93
CA LEU A 711 34.01 -32.54 -11.27
C LEU A 711 33.15 -33.42 -12.19
N GLU A 712 33.05 -33.08 -13.48
CA GLU A 712 32.28 -33.86 -14.45
C GLU A 712 32.76 -35.32 -14.57
N LYS A 713 34.07 -35.56 -14.42
CA LYS A 713 34.65 -36.91 -14.42
C LYS A 713 34.23 -37.76 -13.23
N LEU A 714 33.79 -37.12 -12.14
CA LEU A 714 33.30 -37.79 -10.94
C LEU A 714 31.80 -38.06 -11.00
N MET A 715 31.08 -37.45 -11.95
CA MET A 715 29.63 -37.58 -12.11
C MET A 715 29.24 -38.80 -12.96
N LYS A 716 28.15 -39.46 -12.58
CA LYS A 716 27.56 -40.60 -13.31
C LYS A 716 26.90 -40.17 -14.62
N PHE A 717 26.35 -38.96 -14.67
CA PHE A 717 25.71 -38.37 -15.85
C PHE A 717 25.95 -36.85 -15.89
N ARG A 718 25.85 -36.25 -17.08
CA ARG A 718 26.04 -34.81 -17.26
C ARG A 718 24.80 -34.06 -16.79
N VAL A 719 25.02 -32.92 -16.14
CA VAL A 719 23.96 -32.03 -15.66
C VAL A 719 24.06 -30.73 -16.44
N GLU A 720 23.00 -30.36 -17.15
CA GLU A 720 22.95 -29.09 -17.90
C GLU A 720 23.07 -27.89 -16.95
N GLY A 721 23.85 -26.87 -17.36
CA GLY A 721 24.01 -25.61 -16.61
C GLY A 721 25.23 -25.51 -15.68
N ILE A 722 25.89 -26.62 -15.31
CA ILE A 722 27.07 -26.59 -14.43
C ILE A 722 28.28 -25.88 -15.09
N GLU A 723 28.57 -26.18 -16.36
CA GLU A 723 29.72 -25.61 -17.08
C GLU A 723 29.66 -24.08 -17.19
N ALA A 724 28.48 -23.53 -17.50
CA ALA A 724 28.28 -22.08 -17.63
C ALA A 724 28.35 -21.34 -16.28
N SER A 725 27.95 -22.02 -15.20
CA SER A 725 27.92 -21.48 -13.84
C SER A 725 29.31 -21.33 -13.22
N VAL A 726 30.17 -22.35 -13.37
CA VAL A 726 31.49 -22.41 -12.69
C VAL A 726 32.49 -21.42 -13.26
N SER A 727 32.56 -21.23 -14.58
CA SER A 727 33.61 -20.42 -15.22
C SER A 727 33.30 -18.92 -15.26
N THR A 728 32.03 -18.54 -15.16
CA THR A 728 31.57 -17.16 -15.42
C THR A 728 30.72 -16.55 -14.30
N ARG A 729 30.08 -17.36 -13.44
CA ARG A 729 29.08 -16.87 -12.48
C ARG A 729 29.46 -17.00 -11.00
N ILE A 730 30.30 -17.97 -10.62
CA ILE A 730 30.81 -18.04 -9.23
C ILE A 730 31.82 -16.92 -9.01
N GLN A 731 31.46 -15.94 -8.18
CA GLN A 731 32.28 -14.79 -7.87
C GLN A 731 32.91 -14.91 -6.49
N ARG A 732 34.22 -14.67 -6.40
CA ARG A 732 34.90 -14.56 -5.11
C ARG A 732 34.51 -13.23 -4.44
N LEU A 733 33.98 -13.31 -3.22
CA LEU A 733 33.68 -12.15 -2.41
C LEU A 733 34.98 -11.62 -1.79
N LYS A 734 35.37 -10.40 -2.15
CA LYS A 734 36.60 -9.75 -1.69
C LYS A 734 36.48 -9.14 -0.31
#